data_AF-A0A6B3MP87-F1
#
_entry.id   AF-A0A6B3MP87-F1
#
_cell.length_a   1.000
_cell.length_b   1.000
_cell.length_c   1.000
_cell.angle_alpha   90.00
_cell.angle_beta   90.00
_cell.angle_gamma   90.00
#
_symmetry.space_group_name_H-M   'P 1'
#
loop_
_entity.id
_entity.type
_entity.pdbx_description
1 polymer ?
#
loop_
_entity_poly.entity_id
_entity_poly.type
_entity_poly.pdbx_seq_one_letter_code
_entity_poly.pdbx_strand_id
1 'polypeptide(L)'
;MLEPSTRQPQQLPKQLLINGQQPKLQPVAFMFPGQGAQYVNMGLELTHEISTFRVLIDRCSELLKPHLGIDLRHVLYPKQEQTNQATEQLKQTSITQPALFVIEYALAQLWMSWGVRPQAMIGHSIGEYVAACVAGVFSLEDALSLVALRGQMMQQLPAGSMLAVPLPEEEVQSLLGQELSLAVINGPSQSVISGPTDAIALLQNQLDQQGVEYRRLHTSHAFHSKMMEPILDSFTDQVKQVSLKPPQIPYLSNVTGTWITAEQAVNPRYWAQHLRQTVRFSQGVQQLLKQPETILLEVGPGRTLSTLTKRHSQKAVEQLVLTSVRHPRQEQSDLSFLLTTVEQLREAGVSVDWDGCHGQTPDQQDILRHKGQEDDTQKDNSTLESESSKTFVAPRNDLERQLTKIWENVLGIKSISVTDNFYDLGGDSLLAVRLFAEIEKIFHKKLPLASLLMAPTVAQLVNQLRQDQGAAPWSSVVPIQPNGSKPPLFCIHGAGGNILSFRDLARYLGSEQPFYGLQSLGLDGKQTPLTTVEDMARCYLQEIRTIQPKGPYFLSGYCFGGKIALEIAQLLRLDGETVALLALLEPSPLEFSTSENQRPYQRSYSDRLKGLFQRLIHRGFQDVLKQQFLKVVSKLYQSFGISLPQSLQIIKVQEANTFASKNYVAKRYYPNPVTMFLTSERISQSPELQKGWIELVTGELEIQEISGKHLDDQPGSFLKDPHVELLAHKIRASIDQVIVS
;
A
#
# COMPACT_ATOMS: atom_id res chain seq x y z
N MET A 1 -29.19 -35.84 -52.51
CA MET A 1 -29.49 -34.58 -53.24
C MET A 1 -30.43 -33.78 -52.39
N LEU A 2 -29.94 -32.68 -51.81
CA LEU A 2 -30.65 -31.43 -51.51
C LEU A 2 -29.61 -30.52 -50.82
N GLU A 3 -29.47 -29.31 -51.37
CA GLU A 3 -28.37 -28.37 -51.19
C GLU A 3 -28.32 -27.71 -49.79
N PRO A 4 -27.15 -27.22 -49.33
CA PRO A 4 -27.04 -26.42 -48.12
C PRO A 4 -27.37 -24.94 -48.40
N SER A 5 -28.34 -24.42 -47.65
CA SER A 5 -28.74 -23.01 -47.59
C SER A 5 -27.60 -22.12 -47.09
N THR A 6 -27.21 -21.17 -47.93
CA THR A 6 -26.29 -20.06 -47.63
C THR A 6 -26.96 -19.04 -46.70
N ARG A 7 -26.52 -18.98 -45.43
CA ARG A 7 -26.78 -17.82 -44.55
C ARG A 7 -25.60 -16.85 -44.65
N GLN A 8 -25.89 -15.63 -45.08
CA GLN A 8 -24.95 -14.50 -45.13
C GLN A 8 -24.50 -14.10 -43.71
N PRO A 9 -23.25 -13.65 -43.51
CA PRO A 9 -22.81 -13.10 -42.23
C PRO A 9 -23.46 -11.73 -41.97
N GLN A 10 -24.06 -11.57 -40.80
CA GLN A 10 -24.52 -10.28 -40.29
C GLN A 10 -23.32 -9.32 -40.17
N GLN A 11 -23.43 -8.16 -40.81
CA GLN A 11 -22.45 -7.09 -40.74
C GLN A 11 -22.35 -6.55 -39.30
N LEU A 12 -21.15 -6.57 -38.73
CA LEU A 12 -20.81 -5.82 -37.51
C LEU A 12 -21.03 -4.30 -37.73
N PRO A 13 -21.43 -3.54 -36.69
CA PRO A 13 -21.57 -2.10 -36.81
C PRO A 13 -20.23 -1.45 -37.16
N LYS A 14 -20.22 -0.64 -38.22
CA LYS A 14 -19.10 0.22 -38.60
C LYS A 14 -18.75 1.15 -37.43
N GLN A 15 -17.58 0.97 -36.84
CA GLN A 15 -16.95 1.97 -35.98
C GLN A 15 -16.78 3.27 -36.78
N LEU A 16 -17.20 4.38 -36.18
CA LEU A 16 -16.96 5.73 -36.65
C LEU A 16 -15.45 6.00 -36.69
N LEU A 17 -14.87 5.90 -37.88
CA LEU A 17 -13.52 6.38 -38.19
C LEU A 17 -13.53 7.91 -38.17
N ILE A 18 -13.17 8.51 -37.04
CA ILE A 18 -12.76 9.91 -36.98
C ILE A 18 -11.26 9.95 -37.28
N ASN A 19 -10.91 10.53 -38.43
CA ASN A 19 -9.57 10.74 -38.99
C ASN A 19 -8.83 9.47 -39.47
N GLY A 20 -8.60 9.39 -40.79
CA GLY A 20 -7.94 8.29 -41.50
C GLY A 20 -6.43 8.11 -41.23
N GLN A 21 -6.01 8.08 -39.97
CA GLN A 21 -4.73 7.51 -39.56
C GLN A 21 -5.00 6.11 -39.01
N GLN A 22 -4.33 5.09 -39.56
CA GLN A 22 -4.30 3.77 -38.91
C GLN A 22 -3.78 3.97 -37.47
N PRO A 23 -4.41 3.37 -36.44
CA PRO A 23 -3.95 3.52 -35.07
C PRO A 23 -2.50 3.03 -34.98
N LYS A 24 -1.56 3.95 -34.74
CA LYS A 24 -0.16 3.62 -34.53
C LYS A 24 -0.06 2.94 -33.17
N LEU A 25 0.12 1.62 -33.17
CA LEU A 25 0.25 0.83 -31.94
C LEU A 25 1.39 1.39 -31.08
N GLN A 26 1.12 1.66 -29.81
CA GLN A 26 2.15 2.15 -28.90
C GLN A 26 3.17 1.06 -28.59
N PRO A 27 4.48 1.36 -28.65
CA PRO A 27 5.51 0.40 -28.28
C PRO A 27 5.51 0.15 -26.77
N VAL A 28 5.72 -1.10 -26.37
CA VAL A 28 5.86 -1.50 -24.96
C VAL A 28 7.28 -2.03 -24.74
N ALA A 29 7.92 -1.60 -23.66
CA ALA A 29 9.18 -2.17 -23.19
C ALA A 29 8.99 -2.91 -21.86
N PHE A 30 9.46 -4.14 -21.77
CA PHE A 30 9.41 -4.92 -20.53
C PHE A 30 10.62 -4.66 -19.65
N MET A 31 10.39 -4.43 -18.36
CA MET A 31 11.41 -4.24 -17.34
C MET A 31 11.35 -5.39 -16.33
N PHE A 32 12.41 -6.18 -16.23
CA PHE A 32 12.48 -7.36 -15.37
C PHE A 32 13.25 -7.05 -14.07
N PRO A 33 12.61 -7.07 -12.89
CA PRO A 33 13.25 -6.70 -11.64
C PRO A 33 14.40 -7.64 -11.24
N GLY A 34 15.17 -7.20 -10.25
CA GLY A 34 16.29 -7.96 -9.70
C GLY A 34 15.99 -8.56 -8.33
N GLN A 35 16.99 -9.23 -7.78
CA GLN A 35 16.94 -9.72 -6.40
C GLN A 35 16.66 -8.60 -5.39
N GLY A 36 15.71 -8.86 -4.49
CA GLY A 36 15.13 -7.91 -3.54
C GLY A 36 13.63 -7.66 -3.77
N ALA A 37 13.10 -8.06 -4.93
CA ALA A 37 11.69 -7.93 -5.28
C ALA A 37 10.82 -9.13 -4.85
N GLN A 38 11.44 -10.28 -4.57
CA GLN A 38 10.75 -11.53 -4.24
C GLN A 38 10.02 -11.48 -2.91
N TYR A 39 8.89 -12.17 -2.84
CA TYR A 39 8.15 -12.46 -1.61
C TYR A 39 7.40 -13.78 -1.74
N VAL A 40 7.14 -14.46 -0.62
CA VAL A 40 6.33 -15.68 -0.61
C VAL A 40 4.91 -15.35 -1.07
N ASN A 41 4.30 -16.26 -1.84
CA ASN A 41 2.99 -16.10 -2.48
C ASN A 41 2.92 -15.03 -3.57
N MET A 42 4.06 -14.60 -4.13
CA MET A 42 4.07 -13.73 -5.31
C MET A 42 3.39 -14.43 -6.51
N GLY A 43 2.36 -13.78 -7.07
CA GLY A 43 1.56 -14.32 -8.17
C GLY A 43 0.74 -15.55 -7.80
N LEU A 44 0.55 -15.87 -6.51
CA LEU A 44 -0.22 -17.06 -6.09
C LEU A 44 -1.63 -17.06 -6.68
N GLU A 45 -2.34 -15.95 -6.57
CA GLU A 45 -3.70 -15.82 -7.10
C GLU A 45 -3.75 -16.07 -8.62
N LEU A 46 -2.76 -15.57 -9.37
CA LEU A 46 -2.67 -15.82 -10.81
C LEU A 46 -2.48 -17.29 -11.15
N THR A 47 -1.86 -18.10 -10.27
CA THR A 47 -1.76 -19.56 -10.49
C THR A 47 -3.10 -20.27 -10.29
N HIS A 48 -4.01 -19.71 -9.50
CA HIS A 48 -5.35 -20.25 -9.32
C HIS A 48 -6.25 -19.85 -10.50
N GLU A 49 -6.22 -18.57 -10.87
CA GLU A 49 -7.16 -17.97 -11.82
C GLU A 49 -6.74 -18.10 -13.29
N ILE A 50 -5.43 -18.15 -13.60
CA ILE A 50 -4.92 -18.11 -14.98
C ILE A 50 -4.15 -19.39 -15.32
N SER A 51 -4.78 -20.25 -16.12
CA SER A 51 -4.21 -21.55 -16.49
C SER A 51 -2.84 -21.47 -17.18
N THR A 52 -2.63 -20.51 -18.08
CA THR A 52 -1.34 -20.34 -18.77
C THR A 52 -0.23 -19.98 -17.79
N PHE A 53 -0.51 -19.10 -16.84
CA PHE A 53 0.44 -18.74 -15.80
C PHE A 53 0.79 -19.97 -14.95
N ARG A 54 -0.21 -20.70 -14.46
CA ARG A 54 0.01 -21.94 -13.69
C ARG A 54 0.87 -22.97 -14.43
N VAL A 55 0.54 -23.27 -15.69
CA VAL A 55 1.29 -24.24 -16.50
C VAL A 55 2.76 -23.86 -16.65
N LEU A 56 3.06 -22.56 -16.79
CA LEU A 56 4.43 -22.08 -16.87
C LEU A 56 5.17 -22.21 -15.54
N ILE A 57 4.52 -21.87 -14.42
CA ILE A 57 5.09 -22.08 -13.08
C ILE A 57 5.39 -23.56 -12.84
N ASP A 58 4.45 -24.44 -13.16
CA ASP A 58 4.61 -25.90 -13.01
C ASP A 58 5.74 -26.42 -13.89
N ARG A 59 5.76 -26.08 -15.18
CA ARG A 59 6.80 -26.50 -16.12
C ARG A 59 8.19 -26.05 -15.66
N CYS A 60 8.34 -24.78 -15.29
CA CYS A 60 9.65 -24.28 -14.85
C CYS A 60 10.09 -24.93 -13.53
N SER A 61 9.16 -25.18 -12.61
CA SER A 61 9.46 -25.84 -11.34
C SER A 61 9.91 -27.29 -11.53
N GLU A 62 9.28 -28.04 -12.46
CA GLU A 62 9.74 -29.39 -12.79
C GLU A 62 11.13 -29.41 -13.43
N LEU A 63 11.41 -28.47 -14.34
CA LEU A 63 12.74 -28.33 -14.96
C LEU A 63 13.82 -27.94 -13.94
N LEU A 64 13.48 -27.13 -12.94
CA LEU A 64 14.41 -26.70 -11.89
C LEU A 64 14.64 -27.76 -10.80
N LYS A 65 13.69 -28.66 -10.57
CA LYS A 65 13.74 -29.69 -9.53
C LYS A 65 15.06 -30.47 -9.48
N PRO A 66 15.63 -31.00 -10.58
CA PRO A 66 16.93 -31.69 -10.54
C PRO A 66 18.11 -30.76 -10.19
N HIS A 67 17.99 -29.45 -10.44
CA HIS A 67 19.04 -28.47 -10.16
C HIS A 67 18.97 -27.93 -8.73
N LEU A 68 17.77 -27.76 -8.17
CA LEU A 68 17.57 -27.20 -6.82
C LEU A 68 17.51 -28.29 -5.73
N GLY A 69 17.24 -29.54 -6.11
CA GLY A 69 17.01 -30.64 -5.16
C GLY A 69 15.70 -30.52 -4.37
N ILE A 70 14.90 -29.50 -4.65
CA ILE A 70 13.58 -29.26 -4.06
C ILE A 70 12.60 -28.83 -5.14
N ASP A 71 11.31 -29.01 -4.86
CA ASP A 71 10.26 -28.42 -5.67
C ASP A 71 10.10 -26.94 -5.30
N LEU A 72 10.37 -26.05 -6.25
CA LEU A 72 10.32 -24.61 -6.03
C LEU A 72 8.94 -24.13 -5.57
N ARG A 73 7.86 -24.81 -5.98
CA ARG A 73 6.49 -24.47 -5.58
C ARG A 73 6.27 -24.56 -4.08
N HIS A 74 6.98 -25.45 -3.37
CA HIS A 74 6.90 -25.52 -1.91
C HIS A 74 7.50 -24.30 -1.21
N VAL A 75 8.37 -23.55 -1.90
CA VAL A 75 8.94 -22.30 -1.40
C VAL A 75 8.11 -21.10 -1.83
N LEU A 76 7.62 -21.08 -3.08
CA LEU A 76 6.79 -20.00 -3.60
C LEU A 76 5.40 -19.97 -2.96
N TYR A 77 4.79 -21.14 -2.78
CA TYR A 77 3.40 -21.33 -2.33
C TYR A 77 3.34 -22.33 -1.16
N PRO A 78 3.99 -22.03 -0.03
CA PRO A 78 3.99 -22.90 1.14
C PRO A 78 2.61 -22.97 1.78
N LYS A 79 2.38 -24.02 2.57
CA LYS A 79 1.27 -24.02 3.53
C LYS A 79 1.49 -22.92 4.58
N GLN A 80 0.40 -22.44 5.18
CA GLN A 80 0.44 -21.33 6.12
C GLN A 80 1.48 -21.54 7.24
N GLU A 81 1.59 -22.75 7.79
CA GLU A 81 2.52 -23.08 8.87
C GLU A 81 4.00 -23.04 8.43
N GLN A 82 4.27 -23.17 7.14
CA GLN A 82 5.61 -23.22 6.54
C GLN A 82 6.05 -21.86 5.97
N THR A 83 5.18 -20.84 5.98
CA THR A 83 5.43 -19.51 5.39
C THR A 83 6.74 -18.89 5.88
N ASN A 84 7.03 -18.97 7.18
CA ASN A 84 8.27 -18.41 7.73
C ASN A 84 9.52 -19.15 7.24
N GLN A 85 9.47 -20.49 7.19
CA GLN A 85 10.56 -21.30 6.67
C GLN A 85 10.81 -21.03 5.18
N ALA A 86 9.74 -20.98 4.39
CA ALA A 86 9.81 -20.65 2.97
C ALA A 86 10.34 -19.23 2.74
N THR A 87 9.97 -18.27 3.59
CA THR A 87 10.51 -16.90 3.55
C THR A 87 12.01 -16.87 3.77
N GLU A 88 12.53 -17.65 4.73
CA GLU A 88 13.99 -17.76 4.93
C GLU A 88 14.69 -18.51 3.79
N GLN A 89 14.08 -19.56 3.23
CA GLN A 89 14.59 -20.24 2.03
C GLN A 89 14.66 -19.29 0.83
N LEU A 90 13.64 -18.46 0.64
CA LEU A 90 13.55 -17.46 -0.44
C LEU A 90 14.50 -16.27 -0.23
N LYS A 91 15.27 -16.21 0.86
CA LYS A 91 16.41 -15.28 0.99
C LYS A 91 17.73 -15.87 0.49
N GLN A 92 17.80 -17.20 0.33
CA GLN A 92 18.98 -17.87 -0.19
C GLN A 92 19.11 -17.56 -1.68
N THR A 93 20.28 -17.11 -2.11
CA THR A 93 20.55 -16.66 -3.49
C THR A 93 20.29 -17.78 -4.49
N SER A 94 20.60 -19.03 -4.11
CA SER A 94 20.35 -20.25 -4.91
C SER A 94 18.88 -20.51 -5.20
N ILE A 95 17.96 -20.04 -4.35
CA ILE A 95 16.52 -20.20 -4.52
C ILE A 95 15.89 -18.93 -5.09
N THR A 96 16.35 -17.76 -4.63
CA THR A 96 15.82 -16.45 -5.01
C THR A 96 15.91 -16.19 -6.50
N GLN A 97 17.05 -16.49 -7.13
CA GLN A 97 17.26 -16.19 -8.54
C GLN A 97 16.37 -17.04 -9.46
N PRO A 98 16.29 -18.38 -9.29
CA PRO A 98 15.29 -19.18 -10.00
C PRO A 98 13.86 -18.73 -9.72
N ALA A 99 13.50 -18.43 -8.47
CA ALA A 99 12.16 -17.98 -8.11
C ALA A 99 11.72 -16.72 -8.88
N LEU A 100 12.58 -15.71 -8.92
CA LEU A 100 12.33 -14.48 -9.68
C LEU A 100 12.22 -14.77 -11.18
N PHE A 101 13.17 -15.54 -11.74
CA PHE A 101 13.15 -15.90 -13.14
C PHE A 101 11.82 -16.55 -13.55
N VAL A 102 11.33 -17.51 -12.75
CA VAL A 102 10.09 -18.24 -13.03
C VAL A 102 8.87 -17.32 -13.06
N ILE A 103 8.73 -16.42 -12.07
CA ILE A 103 7.61 -15.47 -12.01
C ILE A 103 7.67 -14.47 -13.16
N GLU A 104 8.84 -13.87 -13.39
CA GLU A 104 9.06 -12.87 -14.42
C GLU A 104 8.86 -13.43 -15.83
N TYR A 105 9.38 -14.64 -16.10
CA TYR A 105 9.16 -15.35 -17.35
C TYR A 105 7.69 -15.69 -17.56
N ALA A 106 7.01 -16.23 -16.54
CA ALA A 106 5.60 -16.58 -16.64
C ALA A 106 4.70 -15.36 -16.90
N LEU A 107 4.99 -14.22 -16.25
CA LEU A 107 4.29 -12.95 -16.52
C LEU A 107 4.58 -12.44 -17.94
N ALA A 108 5.82 -12.53 -18.43
CA ALA A 108 6.16 -12.12 -19.80
C ALA A 108 5.41 -12.93 -20.85
N GLN A 109 5.40 -14.26 -20.70
CA GLN A 109 4.66 -15.14 -21.61
C GLN A 109 3.15 -14.87 -21.55
N LEU A 110 2.61 -14.60 -20.36
CA LEU A 110 1.20 -14.23 -20.19
C LEU A 110 0.86 -12.95 -20.98
N TRP A 111 1.63 -11.87 -20.78
CA TRP A 111 1.44 -10.63 -21.54
C TRP A 111 1.54 -10.84 -23.05
N MET A 112 2.55 -11.61 -23.49
CA MET A 112 2.74 -11.92 -24.91
C MET A 112 1.59 -12.76 -25.48
N SER A 113 0.99 -13.65 -24.68
CA SER A 113 -0.18 -14.44 -25.04
C SER A 113 -1.44 -13.58 -25.21
N TRP A 114 -1.52 -12.45 -24.52
CA TRP A 114 -2.57 -11.43 -24.67
C TRP A 114 -2.23 -10.37 -25.72
N GLY A 115 -1.26 -10.63 -26.61
CA GLY A 115 -0.89 -9.71 -27.68
C GLY A 115 0.02 -8.55 -27.27
N VAL A 116 0.29 -8.36 -25.97
CA VAL A 116 1.23 -7.33 -25.47
C VAL A 116 2.65 -7.83 -25.66
N ARG A 117 3.25 -7.54 -26.82
CA ARG A 117 4.60 -7.98 -27.18
C ARG A 117 5.63 -6.87 -26.94
N PRO A 118 6.76 -7.16 -26.27
CA PRO A 118 7.79 -6.15 -26.06
C PRO A 118 8.52 -5.82 -27.37
N GLN A 119 8.72 -4.53 -27.63
CA GLN A 119 9.63 -4.06 -28.70
C GLN A 119 11.05 -3.82 -28.17
N ALA A 120 11.19 -3.69 -26.86
CA ALA A 120 12.45 -3.57 -26.15
C ALA A 120 12.33 -4.21 -24.76
N MET A 121 13.45 -4.62 -24.19
CA MET A 121 13.48 -5.15 -22.83
C MET A 121 14.70 -4.64 -22.06
N ILE A 122 14.59 -4.60 -20.74
CA ILE A 122 15.72 -4.42 -19.83
C ILE A 122 15.49 -5.26 -18.59
N GLY A 123 16.53 -5.93 -18.13
CA GLY A 123 16.49 -6.60 -16.83
C GLY A 123 17.41 -5.94 -15.83
N HIS A 124 17.16 -6.09 -14.54
CA HIS A 124 18.07 -5.65 -13.49
C HIS A 124 18.79 -6.86 -12.88
N SER A 125 20.11 -6.94 -13.07
CA SER A 125 20.91 -8.08 -12.64
C SER A 125 20.31 -9.39 -13.18
N ILE A 126 19.74 -10.23 -12.31
CA ILE A 126 19.14 -11.51 -12.70
C ILE A 126 18.01 -11.36 -13.74
N GLY A 127 17.26 -10.25 -13.73
CA GLY A 127 16.23 -9.99 -14.73
C GLY A 127 16.76 -9.93 -16.16
N GLU A 128 18.06 -9.69 -16.38
CA GLU A 128 18.65 -9.73 -17.73
C GLU A 128 18.64 -11.14 -18.31
N TYR A 129 18.74 -12.18 -17.47
CA TYR A 129 18.59 -13.57 -17.92
C TYR A 129 17.17 -13.84 -18.41
N VAL A 130 16.15 -13.22 -17.79
CA VAL A 130 14.76 -13.32 -18.25
C VAL A 130 14.61 -12.62 -19.60
N ALA A 131 15.12 -11.39 -19.74
CA ALA A 131 15.10 -10.65 -21.01
C ALA A 131 15.78 -11.45 -22.14
N ALA A 132 16.94 -12.05 -21.86
CA ALA A 132 17.67 -12.86 -22.83
C ALA A 132 16.94 -14.17 -23.19
N CYS A 133 16.30 -14.83 -22.22
CA CYS A 133 15.46 -16.00 -22.48
C CYS A 133 14.28 -15.64 -23.40
N VAL A 134 13.57 -14.56 -23.08
CA VAL A 134 12.42 -14.08 -23.87
C VAL A 134 12.87 -13.62 -25.26
N ALA A 135 14.08 -13.07 -25.39
CA ALA A 135 14.70 -12.74 -26.67
C ALA A 135 15.21 -13.97 -27.44
N GLY A 136 15.17 -15.17 -26.87
CA GLY A 136 15.60 -16.42 -27.51
C GLY A 136 17.11 -16.65 -27.53
N VAL A 137 17.88 -15.96 -26.66
CA VAL A 137 19.34 -16.14 -26.56
C VAL A 137 19.69 -17.54 -26.05
N PHE A 138 18.90 -18.09 -25.14
CA PHE A 138 18.99 -19.47 -24.70
C PHE A 138 17.58 -20.07 -24.59
N SER A 139 17.48 -21.40 -24.63
CA SER A 139 16.22 -22.11 -24.38
C SER A 139 15.75 -21.88 -22.94
N LEU A 140 14.46 -22.13 -22.65
CA LEU A 140 13.93 -22.03 -21.29
C LEU A 140 14.66 -23.01 -20.35
N GLU A 141 14.89 -24.24 -20.81
CA GLU A 141 15.58 -25.30 -20.10
C GLU A 141 17.01 -24.87 -19.73
N ASP A 142 17.77 -24.35 -20.71
CA ASP A 142 19.13 -23.86 -20.48
C ASP A 142 19.16 -22.63 -19.56
N ALA A 143 18.20 -21.70 -19.71
CA ALA A 143 18.07 -20.52 -18.87
C ALA A 143 17.92 -20.90 -17.39
N LEU A 144 16.98 -21.81 -17.12
CA LEU A 144 16.68 -22.28 -15.76
C LEU A 144 17.89 -22.99 -15.15
N SER A 145 18.57 -23.83 -15.95
CA SER A 145 19.79 -24.51 -15.53
C SER A 145 20.91 -23.53 -15.18
N LEU A 146 21.17 -22.55 -16.05
CA LEU A 146 22.18 -21.51 -15.83
C LEU A 146 21.85 -20.63 -14.64
N VAL A 147 20.59 -20.23 -14.46
CA VAL A 147 20.16 -19.37 -13.34
C VAL A 147 20.25 -20.13 -12.00
N ALA A 148 19.90 -21.41 -11.97
CA ALA A 148 20.07 -22.25 -10.79
C ALA A 148 21.57 -22.39 -10.43
N LEU A 149 22.40 -22.70 -11.41
CA LEU A 149 23.85 -22.78 -11.25
C LEU A 149 24.44 -21.45 -10.78
N ARG A 150 24.05 -20.34 -11.42
CA ARG A 150 24.47 -18.98 -11.06
C ARG A 150 24.17 -18.70 -9.58
N GLY A 151 22.92 -18.94 -9.17
CA GLY A 151 22.50 -18.75 -7.79
C GLY A 151 23.29 -19.62 -6.80
N GLN A 152 23.53 -20.89 -7.15
CA GLN A 152 24.30 -21.83 -6.33
C GLN A 152 25.77 -21.42 -6.18
N MET A 153 26.46 -21.10 -7.28
CA MET A 153 27.86 -20.67 -7.25
C MET A 153 28.03 -19.39 -6.45
N MET A 154 27.12 -18.42 -6.62
CA MET A 154 27.13 -17.18 -5.85
C MET A 154 26.86 -17.42 -4.36
N GLN A 155 26.01 -18.37 -4.01
CA GLN A 155 25.66 -18.73 -2.63
C GLN A 155 26.83 -19.39 -1.86
N GLN A 156 27.78 -20.00 -2.58
CA GLN A 156 28.95 -20.66 -2.00
C GLN A 156 30.12 -19.71 -1.72
N LEU A 157 30.07 -18.48 -2.24
CA LEU A 157 31.11 -17.48 -2.00
C LEU A 157 31.05 -16.94 -0.56
N PRO A 158 32.13 -16.32 -0.07
CA PRO A 158 32.10 -15.63 1.22
C PRO A 158 31.02 -14.54 1.26
N ALA A 159 30.37 -14.40 2.41
CA ALA A 159 29.38 -13.35 2.64
C ALA A 159 30.00 -11.95 2.48
N GLY A 160 29.19 -11.00 2.03
CA GLY A 160 29.61 -9.63 1.79
C GLY A 160 28.41 -8.69 1.90
N SER A 161 28.66 -7.38 1.83
CA SER A 161 27.63 -6.36 2.05
C SER A 161 27.46 -5.45 0.84
N MET A 162 26.27 -4.88 0.71
CA MET A 162 25.96 -3.87 -0.30
C MET A 162 25.35 -2.63 0.36
N LEU A 163 25.74 -1.45 -0.12
CA LEU A 163 25.37 -0.15 0.43
C LEU A 163 24.84 0.76 -0.69
N ALA A 164 23.59 1.18 -0.60
CA ALA A 164 23.02 2.18 -1.48
C ALA A 164 23.36 3.58 -0.96
N VAL A 165 23.84 4.44 -1.87
CA VAL A 165 24.26 5.82 -1.58
C VAL A 165 23.65 6.79 -2.60
N PRO A 166 23.25 8.00 -2.19
CA PRO A 166 22.69 9.02 -3.06
C PRO A 166 23.79 9.82 -3.78
N LEU A 167 24.80 9.13 -4.33
CA LEU A 167 25.97 9.74 -4.97
C LEU A 167 26.09 9.32 -6.44
N PRO A 168 26.59 10.20 -7.33
CA PRO A 168 26.88 9.88 -8.73
C PRO A 168 28.08 8.92 -8.88
N GLU A 169 28.20 8.29 -10.05
CA GLU A 169 29.30 7.34 -10.35
C GLU A 169 30.67 7.98 -10.08
N GLU A 170 30.91 9.20 -10.55
CA GLU A 170 32.19 9.91 -10.42
C GLU A 170 32.63 10.09 -8.96
N GLU A 171 31.72 10.48 -8.07
CA GLU A 171 32.02 10.63 -6.65
C GLU A 171 32.26 9.29 -5.98
N VAL A 172 31.46 8.27 -6.33
CA VAL A 172 31.62 6.92 -5.79
C VAL A 172 32.96 6.30 -6.17
N GLN A 173 33.48 6.55 -7.38
CA GLN A 173 34.79 6.02 -7.80
C GLN A 173 35.91 6.40 -6.82
N SER A 174 35.85 7.62 -6.26
CA SER A 174 36.84 8.09 -5.27
C SER A 174 36.76 7.35 -3.92
N LEU A 175 35.64 6.68 -3.64
CA LEU A 175 35.36 6.00 -2.37
C LEU A 175 35.65 4.49 -2.39
N LEU A 176 35.89 3.89 -3.58
CA LEU A 176 35.95 2.43 -3.70
C LEU A 176 37.23 1.81 -3.11
N GLY A 177 38.35 2.53 -3.13
CA GLY A 177 39.64 1.98 -2.76
C GLY A 177 39.97 0.69 -3.54
N GLN A 178 40.61 -0.27 -2.87
CA GLN A 178 40.98 -1.55 -3.50
C GLN A 178 39.94 -2.67 -3.30
N GLU A 179 39.14 -2.64 -2.24
CA GLU A 179 38.30 -3.77 -1.85
C GLU A 179 36.84 -3.63 -2.33
N LEU A 180 36.34 -2.40 -2.47
CA LEU A 180 34.96 -2.15 -2.87
C LEU A 180 34.81 -2.10 -4.38
N SER A 181 33.59 -2.28 -4.85
CA SER A 181 33.20 -2.18 -6.26
C SER A 181 31.92 -1.36 -6.39
N LEU A 182 31.82 -0.58 -7.47
CA LEU A 182 30.54 -0.01 -7.88
C LEU A 182 29.68 -1.13 -8.46
N ALA A 183 28.65 -1.52 -7.72
CA ALA A 183 27.82 -2.67 -8.04
C ALA A 183 26.70 -2.32 -9.02
N VAL A 184 26.04 -1.17 -8.81
CA VAL A 184 24.84 -0.77 -9.56
C VAL A 184 24.78 0.75 -9.68
N ILE A 185 24.35 1.23 -10.85
CA ILE A 185 23.98 2.63 -11.07
C ILE A 185 22.47 2.66 -11.39
N ASN A 186 21.66 2.99 -10.40
CA ASN A 186 20.20 3.01 -10.50
C ASN A 186 19.65 4.37 -10.99
N GLY A 187 20.43 5.44 -10.87
CA GLY A 187 20.08 6.78 -11.31
C GLY A 187 21.31 7.71 -11.35
N PRO A 188 21.17 8.94 -11.87
CA PRO A 188 22.29 9.90 -11.98
C PRO A 188 23.01 10.19 -10.66
N SER A 189 22.28 10.13 -9.54
CA SER A 189 22.82 10.29 -8.18
C SER A 189 22.35 9.15 -7.27
N GLN A 190 22.26 7.94 -7.80
CA GLN A 190 21.86 6.75 -7.04
C GLN A 190 22.70 5.55 -7.41
N SER A 191 23.65 5.23 -6.54
CA SER A 191 24.63 4.18 -6.74
C SER A 191 24.56 3.13 -5.63
N VAL A 192 25.01 1.91 -5.93
CA VAL A 192 25.18 0.85 -4.94
C VAL A 192 26.63 0.40 -4.96
N ILE A 193 27.26 0.37 -3.80
CA ILE A 193 28.61 -0.09 -3.58
C ILE A 193 28.56 -1.47 -2.93
N SER A 194 29.43 -2.38 -3.32
CA SER A 194 29.50 -3.73 -2.73
C SER A 194 30.94 -4.16 -2.48
N GLY A 195 31.13 -4.97 -1.44
CA GLY A 195 32.43 -5.55 -1.08
C GLY A 195 32.40 -6.27 0.26
N PRO A 196 33.58 -6.58 0.81
CA PRO A 196 33.70 -7.19 2.13
C PRO A 196 32.93 -6.39 3.19
N THR A 197 32.33 -7.08 4.15
CA THR A 197 31.48 -6.45 5.17
C THR A 197 32.22 -5.39 5.98
N ASP A 198 33.50 -5.64 6.29
CA ASP A 198 34.34 -4.71 7.06
C ASP A 198 34.71 -3.47 6.24
N ALA A 199 35.04 -3.64 4.96
CA ALA A 199 35.30 -2.52 4.04
C ALA A 199 34.05 -1.63 3.87
N ILE A 200 32.85 -2.23 3.79
CA ILE A 200 31.59 -1.47 3.78
C ILE A 200 31.39 -0.73 5.11
N ALA A 201 31.70 -1.34 6.26
CA ALA A 201 31.59 -0.67 7.56
C ALA A 201 32.54 0.54 7.68
N LEU A 202 33.76 0.44 7.15
CA LEU A 202 34.69 1.56 7.07
C LEU A 202 34.14 2.69 6.18
N LEU A 203 33.57 2.34 5.02
CA LEU A 203 32.91 3.31 4.15
C LEU A 203 31.72 3.99 4.85
N GLN A 204 30.91 3.24 5.59
CA GLN A 204 29.79 3.82 6.35
C GLN A 204 30.28 4.89 7.34
N ASN A 205 31.35 4.62 8.09
CA ASN A 205 31.95 5.60 9.00
C ASN A 205 32.46 6.85 8.25
N GLN A 206 33.05 6.66 7.07
CA GLN A 206 33.51 7.78 6.24
C GLN A 206 32.33 8.63 5.74
N LEU A 207 31.24 8.01 5.31
CA LEU A 207 30.03 8.71 4.87
C LEU A 207 29.35 9.45 6.02
N ASP A 208 29.31 8.86 7.22
CA ASP A 208 28.80 9.51 8.42
C ASP A 208 29.59 10.78 8.77
N GLN A 209 30.92 10.75 8.64
CA GLN A 209 31.79 11.92 8.84
C GLN A 209 31.54 13.02 7.79
N GLN A 210 31.14 12.62 6.57
CA GLN A 210 30.81 13.54 5.48
C GLN A 210 29.34 14.00 5.51
N GLY A 211 28.52 13.48 6.43
CA GLY A 211 27.09 13.77 6.50
C GLY A 211 26.29 13.22 5.32
N VAL A 212 26.80 12.19 4.63
CA VAL A 212 26.12 11.57 3.48
C VAL A 212 25.25 10.42 3.96
N GLU A 213 23.94 10.51 3.73
CA GLU A 213 23.01 9.44 4.04
C GLU A 213 23.29 8.18 3.20
N TYR A 214 23.08 7.00 3.79
CA TYR A 214 23.21 5.73 3.08
C TYR A 214 22.17 4.72 3.58
N ARG A 215 22.00 3.65 2.82
CA ARG A 215 21.14 2.52 3.21
C ARG A 215 21.82 1.20 2.91
N ARG A 216 22.05 0.39 3.95
CA ARG A 216 22.50 -0.99 3.78
C ARG A 216 21.37 -1.83 3.13
N LEU A 217 21.73 -2.58 2.10
CA LEU A 217 20.80 -3.47 1.41
C LEU A 217 20.75 -4.82 2.13
N HIS A 218 19.58 -5.45 2.14
CA HIS A 218 19.38 -6.75 2.74
C HIS A 218 19.78 -7.83 1.72
N THR A 219 21.08 -8.01 1.54
CA THR A 219 21.68 -9.02 0.66
C THR A 219 22.66 -9.88 1.45
N SER A 220 22.80 -11.14 1.07
CA SER A 220 23.71 -12.10 1.72
C SER A 220 25.16 -11.95 1.26
N HIS A 221 25.37 -11.45 0.04
CA HIS A 221 26.68 -11.33 -0.59
C HIS A 221 26.85 -9.95 -1.25
N ALA A 222 28.10 -9.63 -1.56
CA ALA A 222 28.48 -8.45 -2.32
C ALA A 222 28.44 -8.73 -3.84
N PHE A 223 27.24 -8.76 -4.41
CA PHE A 223 27.06 -8.99 -5.85
C PHE A 223 27.73 -7.88 -6.68
N HIS A 224 28.11 -8.21 -7.93
CA HIS A 224 28.72 -7.26 -8.87
C HIS A 224 30.01 -6.63 -8.31
N SER A 225 30.84 -7.45 -7.65
CA SER A 225 32.09 -7.03 -7.01
C SER A 225 33.23 -8.01 -7.25
N LYS A 226 34.44 -7.60 -6.87
CA LYS A 226 35.64 -8.47 -6.83
C LYS A 226 35.40 -9.81 -6.13
N MET A 227 34.47 -9.86 -5.17
CA MET A 227 34.14 -11.10 -4.47
C MET A 227 33.53 -12.17 -5.39
N MET A 228 33.06 -11.82 -6.58
CA MET A 228 32.54 -12.76 -7.59
C MET A 228 33.65 -13.37 -8.47
N GLU A 229 34.89 -12.84 -8.43
CA GLU A 229 36.00 -13.30 -9.26
C GLU A 229 36.31 -14.81 -9.16
N PRO A 230 36.24 -15.46 -7.99
CA PRO A 230 36.57 -16.88 -7.86
C PRO A 230 35.70 -17.83 -8.69
N ILE A 231 34.50 -17.42 -9.10
CA ILE A 231 33.57 -18.28 -9.85
C ILE A 231 33.55 -18.00 -11.36
N LEU A 232 34.21 -16.95 -11.85
CA LEU A 232 33.99 -16.45 -13.22
C LEU A 232 34.44 -17.43 -14.31
N ASP A 233 35.60 -18.05 -14.16
CA ASP A 233 36.13 -19.00 -15.14
C ASP A 233 35.26 -20.26 -15.19
N SER A 234 34.95 -20.82 -14.02
CA SER A 234 34.08 -21.99 -13.91
C SER A 234 32.68 -21.71 -14.46
N PHE A 235 32.11 -20.54 -14.18
CA PHE A 235 30.81 -20.15 -14.73
C PHE A 235 30.88 -19.98 -16.26
N THR A 236 31.95 -19.37 -16.78
CA THR A 236 32.17 -19.24 -18.23
C THR A 236 32.20 -20.61 -18.91
N ASP A 237 32.87 -21.60 -18.30
CA ASP A 237 32.95 -22.96 -18.84
C ASP A 237 31.59 -23.66 -18.88
N GLN A 238 30.70 -23.38 -17.93
CA GLN A 238 29.34 -23.89 -17.94
C GLN A 238 28.48 -23.20 -19.00
N VAL A 239 28.62 -21.87 -19.17
CA VAL A 239 27.90 -21.14 -20.22
C VAL A 239 28.33 -21.59 -21.63
N LYS A 240 29.59 -22.01 -21.83
CA LYS A 240 30.04 -22.59 -23.11
C LYS A 240 29.28 -23.86 -23.52
N GLN A 241 28.68 -24.57 -22.57
CA GLN A 241 27.90 -25.78 -22.86
C GLN A 241 26.47 -25.47 -23.32
N VAL A 242 26.04 -24.21 -23.18
CA VAL A 242 24.70 -23.77 -23.56
C VAL A 242 24.68 -23.30 -25.01
N SER A 243 23.62 -23.65 -25.74
CA SER A 243 23.41 -23.18 -27.11
C SER A 243 22.92 -21.74 -27.12
N LEU A 244 23.86 -20.79 -27.20
CA LEU A 244 23.55 -19.37 -27.29
C LEU A 244 23.20 -18.96 -28.73
N LYS A 245 22.16 -18.14 -28.88
CA LYS A 245 21.69 -17.60 -30.17
C LYS A 245 21.60 -16.08 -30.14
N PRO A 246 21.71 -15.41 -31.30
CA PRO A 246 21.44 -13.99 -31.40
C PRO A 246 20.02 -13.65 -30.92
N PRO A 247 19.83 -12.51 -30.22
CA PRO A 247 18.52 -12.11 -29.73
C PRO A 247 17.57 -11.74 -30.87
N GLN A 248 16.33 -12.20 -30.76
CA GLN A 248 15.24 -11.90 -31.70
C GLN A 248 14.43 -10.66 -31.30
N ILE A 249 14.46 -10.32 -30.00
CA ILE A 249 13.84 -9.12 -29.44
C ILE A 249 14.96 -8.27 -28.83
N PRO A 250 15.06 -6.97 -29.17
CA PRO A 250 16.09 -6.10 -28.61
C PRO A 250 16.00 -6.00 -27.08
N TYR A 251 17.15 -6.06 -26.41
CA TYR A 251 17.24 -5.78 -24.99
C TYR A 251 18.52 -5.04 -24.61
N LEU A 252 18.49 -4.40 -23.45
CA LEU A 252 19.57 -3.57 -22.93
C LEU A 252 20.47 -4.37 -21.99
N SER A 253 21.77 -4.27 -22.25
CA SER A 253 22.85 -4.91 -21.48
C SER A 253 23.11 -4.15 -20.17
N ASN A 254 23.16 -4.87 -19.05
CA ASN A 254 23.57 -4.29 -17.77
C ASN A 254 25.05 -3.93 -17.75
N VAL A 255 25.87 -4.67 -18.49
CA VAL A 255 27.32 -4.47 -18.53
C VAL A 255 27.70 -3.20 -19.29
N THR A 256 27.05 -2.95 -20.42
CA THR A 256 27.39 -1.82 -21.30
C THR A 256 26.48 -0.60 -21.13
N GLY A 257 25.30 -0.77 -20.52
CA GLY A 257 24.32 0.31 -20.37
C GLY A 257 23.65 0.73 -21.68
N THR A 258 23.76 -0.08 -22.75
CA THR A 258 23.15 0.16 -24.06
C THR A 258 22.63 -1.15 -24.66
N TRP A 259 22.11 -1.11 -25.89
CA TRP A 259 21.60 -2.27 -26.61
C TRP A 259 22.66 -3.36 -26.72
N ILE A 260 22.30 -4.59 -26.35
CA ILE A 260 23.20 -5.71 -26.51
C ILE A 260 23.36 -6.08 -27.99
N THR A 261 24.58 -6.41 -28.38
CA THR A 261 24.89 -6.92 -29.72
C THR A 261 24.73 -8.45 -29.78
N ALA A 262 24.55 -9.00 -30.98
CA ALA A 262 24.50 -10.45 -31.17
C ALA A 262 25.78 -11.14 -30.69
N GLU A 263 26.93 -10.53 -30.95
CA GLU A 263 28.25 -11.01 -30.54
C GLU A 263 28.41 -11.03 -29.02
N GLN A 264 27.87 -10.03 -28.32
CA GLN A 264 27.86 -10.01 -26.85
C GLN A 264 26.93 -11.08 -26.28
N ALA A 265 25.71 -11.19 -26.80
CA ALA A 265 24.70 -12.14 -26.31
C ALA A 265 25.18 -13.60 -26.40
N VAL A 266 25.88 -13.94 -27.49
CA VAL A 266 26.40 -15.30 -27.73
C VAL A 266 27.80 -15.55 -27.18
N ASN A 267 28.39 -14.60 -26.46
CA ASN A 267 29.70 -14.74 -25.86
C ASN A 267 29.60 -15.24 -24.40
N PRO A 268 30.07 -16.46 -24.07
CA PRO A 268 30.03 -16.97 -22.70
C PRO A 268 30.72 -16.06 -21.67
N ARG A 269 31.76 -15.32 -22.07
CA ARG A 269 32.46 -14.38 -21.17
C ARG A 269 31.61 -13.17 -20.81
N TYR A 270 30.66 -12.77 -21.65
CA TYR A 270 29.72 -11.70 -21.33
C TYR A 270 28.92 -12.04 -20.06
N TRP A 271 28.43 -13.27 -19.97
CA TRP A 271 27.63 -13.74 -18.84
C TRP A 271 28.43 -13.86 -17.53
N ALA A 272 29.73 -14.18 -17.61
CA ALA A 272 30.63 -14.08 -16.47
C ALA A 272 30.96 -12.62 -16.11
N GLN A 273 31.20 -11.75 -17.08
CA GLN A 273 31.38 -10.32 -16.83
C GLN A 273 30.14 -9.71 -16.17
N HIS A 274 28.94 -10.14 -16.57
CA HIS A 274 27.67 -9.72 -16.00
C HIS A 274 27.54 -10.02 -14.50
N LEU A 275 28.14 -11.12 -14.00
CA LEU A 275 28.19 -11.42 -12.57
C LEU A 275 29.06 -10.45 -11.77
N ARG A 276 30.08 -9.90 -12.41
CA ARG A 276 31.19 -9.17 -11.78
C ARG A 276 31.09 -7.66 -11.95
N GLN A 277 30.65 -7.19 -13.10
CA GLN A 277 30.71 -5.80 -13.50
C GLN A 277 29.47 -5.02 -13.04
N THR A 278 29.60 -3.70 -13.01
CA THR A 278 28.53 -2.80 -12.60
C THR A 278 27.27 -2.98 -13.43
N VAL A 279 26.11 -3.07 -12.77
CA VAL A 279 24.80 -3.00 -13.41
C VAL A 279 24.48 -1.55 -13.78
N ARG A 280 24.63 -1.20 -15.06
CA ARG A 280 24.39 0.13 -15.64
C ARG A 280 22.90 0.38 -15.97
N PHE A 281 22.02 0.11 -15.00
CA PHE A 281 20.57 0.19 -15.18
C PHE A 281 20.09 1.59 -15.63
N SER A 282 20.57 2.66 -14.99
CA SER A 282 20.18 4.03 -15.34
C SER A 282 20.48 4.38 -16.80
N GLN A 283 21.65 3.98 -17.31
CA GLN A 283 22.07 4.23 -18.69
C GLN A 283 21.24 3.39 -19.68
N GLY A 284 20.91 2.15 -19.31
CA GLY A 284 19.99 1.32 -20.06
C GLY A 284 18.61 1.96 -20.17
N VAL A 285 17.96 2.26 -19.04
CA VAL A 285 16.62 2.89 -19.00
C VAL A 285 16.62 4.21 -19.79
N GLN A 286 17.69 5.00 -19.70
CA GLN A 286 17.85 6.21 -20.51
C GLN A 286 17.70 5.95 -22.03
N GLN A 287 18.07 4.78 -22.56
CA GLN A 287 17.81 4.46 -23.97
C GLN A 287 16.32 4.30 -24.26
N LEU A 288 15.55 3.70 -23.35
CA LEU A 288 14.10 3.55 -23.49
C LEU A 288 13.37 4.89 -23.38
N LEU A 289 13.87 5.78 -22.52
CA LEU A 289 13.28 7.11 -22.30
C LEU A 289 13.48 8.07 -23.49
N LYS A 290 14.35 7.75 -24.45
CA LYS A 290 14.50 8.54 -25.69
C LYS A 290 13.26 8.49 -26.59
N GLN A 291 12.40 7.50 -26.39
CA GLN A 291 11.14 7.33 -27.12
C GLN A 291 9.99 7.56 -26.12
N PRO A 292 9.47 8.80 -26.00
CA PRO A 292 8.44 9.14 -25.01
C PRO A 292 7.12 8.39 -25.23
N GLU A 293 6.88 7.87 -26.43
CA GLU A 293 5.74 7.03 -26.79
C GLU A 293 5.83 5.60 -26.21
N THR A 294 7.01 5.15 -25.81
CA THR A 294 7.23 3.81 -25.29
C THR A 294 6.70 3.68 -23.88
N ILE A 295 5.73 2.78 -23.68
CA ILE A 295 5.19 2.41 -22.38
C ILE A 295 6.17 1.45 -21.70
N LEU A 296 6.53 1.74 -20.45
CA LEU A 296 7.47 0.93 -19.68
C LEU A 296 6.71 0.06 -18.68
N LEU A 297 6.68 -1.25 -18.90
CA LEU A 297 5.95 -2.20 -18.07
C LEU A 297 6.93 -3.02 -17.22
N GLU A 298 6.84 -2.90 -15.89
CA GLU A 298 7.58 -3.79 -14.98
C GLU A 298 6.90 -5.18 -14.96
N VAL A 299 7.64 -6.19 -15.43
CA VAL A 299 7.19 -7.58 -15.60
C VAL A 299 7.88 -8.44 -14.55
N GLY A 300 7.31 -8.44 -13.34
CA GLY A 300 7.85 -9.15 -12.19
C GLY A 300 7.20 -8.69 -10.89
N PRO A 301 7.58 -9.29 -9.75
CA PRO A 301 7.05 -8.89 -8.46
C PRO A 301 7.52 -7.50 -8.05
N GLY A 302 6.69 -6.77 -7.30
CA GLY A 302 7.04 -5.48 -6.73
C GLY A 302 6.90 -4.30 -7.70
N ARG A 303 7.61 -3.20 -7.39
CA ARG A 303 7.53 -1.92 -8.12
C ARG A 303 8.86 -1.16 -8.14
N THR A 304 9.97 -1.89 -8.02
CA THR A 304 11.28 -1.27 -7.81
C THR A 304 11.72 -0.55 -9.08
N LEU A 305 11.62 -1.20 -10.24
CA LEU A 305 12.09 -0.62 -11.49
C LEU A 305 11.20 0.53 -11.95
N SER A 306 9.89 0.42 -11.77
CA SER A 306 8.94 1.49 -12.02
C SER A 306 9.20 2.70 -11.13
N THR A 307 9.54 2.50 -9.85
CA THR A 307 9.92 3.59 -8.94
C THR A 307 11.20 4.28 -9.40
N LEU A 308 12.23 3.52 -9.78
CA LEU A 308 13.50 4.08 -10.29
C LEU A 308 13.29 4.85 -11.60
N THR A 309 12.54 4.26 -12.52
CA THR A 309 12.25 4.83 -13.84
C THR A 309 11.42 6.10 -13.75
N LYS A 310 10.36 6.11 -12.90
CA LYS A 310 9.53 7.32 -12.66
C LYS A 310 10.34 8.49 -12.09
N ARG A 311 11.43 8.20 -11.36
CA ARG A 311 12.32 9.22 -10.78
C ARG A 311 13.44 9.68 -11.72
N HIS A 312 13.63 9.00 -12.86
CA HIS A 312 14.71 9.31 -13.79
C HIS A 312 14.50 10.70 -14.41
N SER A 313 15.53 11.55 -14.40
CA SER A 313 15.41 12.98 -14.78
C SER A 313 15.01 13.20 -16.25
N GLN A 314 15.27 12.22 -17.11
CA GLN A 314 14.97 12.28 -18.54
C GLN A 314 13.62 11.65 -18.93
N LYS A 315 12.84 11.18 -17.95
CA LYS A 315 11.53 10.57 -18.21
C LYS A 315 10.53 11.65 -18.59
N ALA A 316 9.90 11.52 -19.75
CA ALA A 316 8.87 12.46 -20.19
C ALA A 316 7.63 12.37 -19.26
N VAL A 317 6.91 13.50 -19.11
CA VAL A 317 5.76 13.59 -18.20
C VAL A 317 4.68 12.59 -18.61
N GLU A 318 4.33 12.60 -19.89
CA GLU A 318 3.30 11.73 -20.50
C GLU A 318 3.70 10.26 -20.62
N GLN A 319 4.99 9.90 -20.47
CA GLN A 319 5.44 8.53 -20.66
C GLN A 319 4.91 7.61 -19.56
N LEU A 320 4.14 6.59 -19.94
CA LEU A 320 3.51 5.67 -18.98
C LEU A 320 4.52 4.66 -18.42
N VAL A 321 4.43 4.44 -17.11
CA VAL A 321 5.23 3.43 -16.40
C VAL A 321 4.29 2.60 -15.52
N LEU A 322 4.09 1.35 -15.92
CA LEU A 322 3.12 0.41 -15.39
C LEU A 322 3.82 -0.78 -14.71
N THR A 323 3.06 -1.59 -13.98
CA THR A 323 3.54 -2.77 -13.25
C THR A 323 2.58 -3.93 -13.47
N SER A 324 3.07 -5.16 -13.58
CA SER A 324 2.24 -6.32 -13.89
C SER A 324 1.42 -6.82 -12.70
N VAL A 325 2.02 -6.80 -11.51
CA VAL A 325 1.37 -7.23 -10.26
C VAL A 325 1.47 -6.12 -9.23
N ARG A 326 0.54 -6.12 -8.28
CA ARG A 326 0.55 -5.15 -7.18
C ARG A 326 1.78 -5.32 -6.30
N HIS A 327 2.05 -4.30 -5.50
CA HIS A 327 3.00 -4.41 -4.41
C HIS A 327 2.44 -5.32 -3.30
N PRO A 328 3.26 -6.18 -2.65
CA PRO A 328 2.80 -7.14 -1.62
C PRO A 328 2.11 -6.53 -0.39
N ARG A 329 2.24 -5.21 -0.20
CA ARG A 329 1.56 -4.46 0.89
C ARG A 329 0.21 -3.85 0.48
N GLN A 330 -0.21 -4.01 -0.77
CA GLN A 330 -1.54 -3.58 -1.23
C GLN A 330 -2.51 -4.75 -1.06
N GLU A 331 -3.74 -4.48 -0.62
CA GLU A 331 -4.74 -5.53 -0.35
C GLU A 331 -5.64 -5.85 -1.57
N GLN A 332 -5.38 -5.24 -2.73
CA GLN A 332 -6.06 -5.54 -3.98
C GLN A 332 -5.73 -6.97 -4.47
N SER A 333 -6.65 -7.59 -5.21
CA SER A 333 -6.39 -8.84 -5.96
C SER A 333 -5.28 -8.65 -7.01
N ASP A 334 -4.38 -9.63 -7.16
CA ASP A 334 -3.36 -9.65 -8.21
C ASP A 334 -4.03 -9.70 -9.60
N LEU A 335 -5.13 -10.44 -9.75
CA LEU A 335 -5.88 -10.53 -11.00
C LEU A 335 -6.54 -9.20 -11.34
N SER A 336 -7.24 -8.58 -10.38
CA SER A 336 -7.86 -7.26 -10.58
C SER A 336 -6.83 -6.20 -10.96
N PHE A 337 -5.67 -6.20 -10.30
CA PHE A 337 -4.58 -5.26 -10.61
C PHE A 337 -4.02 -5.48 -12.02
N LEU A 338 -3.82 -6.74 -12.40
CA LEU A 338 -3.35 -7.12 -13.73
C LEU A 338 -4.35 -6.67 -14.82
N LEU A 339 -5.65 -6.89 -14.62
CA LEU A 339 -6.71 -6.44 -15.54
C LEU A 339 -6.82 -4.92 -15.62
N THR A 340 -6.64 -4.21 -14.50
CA THR A 340 -6.55 -2.72 -14.51
C THR A 340 -5.36 -2.27 -15.38
N THR A 341 -4.25 -2.99 -15.32
CA THR A 341 -3.07 -2.68 -16.15
C THR A 341 -3.34 -2.95 -17.63
N VAL A 342 -4.11 -4.00 -17.95
CA VAL A 342 -4.59 -4.27 -19.33
C VAL A 342 -5.44 -3.10 -19.84
N GLU A 343 -6.35 -2.58 -19.03
CA GLU A 343 -7.19 -1.44 -19.39
C GLU A 343 -6.35 -0.19 -19.68
N GLN A 344 -5.37 0.11 -18.82
CA GLN A 344 -4.43 1.22 -19.02
C GLN A 344 -3.61 1.09 -20.30
N LEU A 345 -3.16 -0.13 -20.64
CA LEU A 345 -2.46 -0.40 -21.90
C LEU A 345 -3.38 -0.17 -23.11
N ARG A 346 -4.64 -0.58 -23.02
CA ARG A 346 -5.63 -0.36 -24.08
C ARG A 346 -5.92 1.12 -24.28
N GLU A 347 -6.15 1.86 -23.20
CA GLU A 347 -6.39 3.31 -23.26
C GLU A 347 -5.22 4.07 -23.87
N ALA A 348 -4.00 3.58 -23.64
CA ALA A 348 -2.81 4.11 -24.27
C ALA A 348 -2.68 3.74 -25.76
N GLY A 349 -3.47 2.80 -26.29
CA GLY A 349 -3.45 2.39 -27.70
C GLY A 349 -2.60 1.15 -28.00
N VAL A 350 -2.35 0.30 -27.00
CA VAL A 350 -1.75 -1.03 -27.19
C VAL A 350 -2.84 -2.02 -27.62
N SER A 351 -2.54 -2.85 -28.63
CA SER A 351 -3.45 -3.94 -29.04
C SER A 351 -3.38 -5.09 -28.05
N VAL A 352 -4.50 -5.40 -27.41
CA VAL A 352 -4.68 -6.53 -26.51
C VAL A 352 -5.61 -7.56 -27.15
N ASP A 353 -5.20 -8.82 -27.14
CA ASP A 353 -5.99 -9.96 -27.61
C ASP A 353 -6.94 -10.46 -26.50
N TRP A 354 -8.22 -10.13 -26.64
CA TRP A 354 -9.26 -10.44 -25.66
C TRP A 354 -9.71 -11.90 -25.67
N ASP A 355 -9.60 -12.60 -26.81
CA ASP A 355 -9.95 -14.02 -26.88
C ASP A 355 -8.98 -14.84 -26.01
N GLY A 356 -7.71 -14.42 -25.96
CA GLY A 356 -6.70 -14.93 -25.05
C GLY A 356 -6.93 -14.58 -23.57
N CYS A 357 -7.58 -13.44 -23.27
CA CYS A 357 -7.93 -13.03 -21.90
C CYS A 357 -9.16 -13.77 -21.35
N HIS A 358 -10.21 -13.96 -22.16
CA HIS A 358 -11.49 -14.55 -21.73
C HIS A 358 -11.51 -16.08 -21.80
N GLY A 359 -10.73 -16.71 -22.67
CA GLY A 359 -10.68 -18.18 -22.81
C GLY A 359 -10.08 -18.95 -21.62
N GLN A 360 -9.74 -18.27 -20.51
CA GLN A 360 -9.02 -18.86 -19.37
C GLN A 360 -9.75 -18.76 -18.02
N THR A 361 -10.93 -18.16 -17.96
CA THR A 361 -11.82 -18.21 -16.80
C THR A 361 -12.82 -19.37 -16.94
N PRO A 362 -13.02 -20.23 -15.93
CA PRO A 362 -14.14 -21.19 -15.94
C PRO A 362 -15.48 -20.47 -16.13
N ASP A 363 -16.24 -20.91 -17.14
CA ASP A 363 -17.59 -20.51 -17.57
C ASP A 363 -18.25 -19.31 -16.88
N GLN A 364 -18.24 -18.15 -17.56
CA GLN A 364 -19.23 -17.09 -17.36
C GLN A 364 -20.51 -17.39 -18.15
N GLN A 365 -21.22 -18.48 -17.83
CA GLN A 365 -22.60 -18.68 -18.32
C GLN A 365 -23.69 -18.42 -17.27
N ASP A 366 -23.35 -18.15 -16.01
CA ASP A 366 -24.37 -17.92 -14.97
C ASP A 366 -24.58 -16.45 -14.55
N ILE A 367 -23.79 -15.49 -15.04
CA ILE A 367 -23.91 -14.08 -14.62
C ILE A 367 -24.85 -13.26 -15.53
N LEU A 368 -25.24 -13.77 -16.71
CA LEU A 368 -26.08 -13.05 -17.68
C LEU A 368 -27.56 -13.49 -17.72
N ARG A 369 -28.04 -14.33 -16.79
CA ARG A 369 -29.44 -14.81 -16.77
C ARG A 369 -30.37 -14.19 -15.72
N HIS A 370 -29.90 -13.25 -14.90
CA HIS A 370 -30.73 -12.59 -13.87
C HIS A 370 -30.98 -11.08 -14.05
N LYS A 371 -30.80 -10.53 -15.26
CA LYS A 371 -31.22 -9.14 -15.58
C LYS A 371 -32.17 -9.08 -16.76
N GLY A 372 -33.28 -9.80 -16.65
CA GLY A 372 -34.33 -9.76 -17.65
C GLY A 372 -35.69 -10.01 -17.04
N GLN A 373 -36.18 -9.05 -16.25
CA GLN A 373 -37.58 -8.67 -16.10
C GLN A 373 -37.77 -7.78 -14.86
N GLU A 374 -38.69 -6.83 -15.00
CA GLU A 374 -39.16 -5.82 -14.04
C GLU A 374 -38.34 -4.52 -14.00
N ASP A 375 -38.92 -3.33 -14.05
CA ASP A 375 -40.13 -2.85 -14.73
C ASP A 375 -39.95 -1.33 -14.86
N ASP A 376 -40.71 -0.77 -15.78
CA ASP A 376 -40.67 0.59 -16.29
C ASP A 376 -40.88 1.68 -15.21
N THR A 377 -39.87 2.51 -14.93
CA THR A 377 -40.10 3.88 -14.41
C THR A 377 -39.00 4.84 -14.87
N GLN A 378 -39.41 5.81 -15.69
CA GLN A 378 -38.67 7.00 -16.10
C GLN A 378 -37.95 7.68 -14.92
N LYS A 379 -36.62 7.81 -14.99
CA LYS A 379 -35.87 8.87 -14.30
C LYS A 379 -34.74 9.40 -15.18
N ASP A 380 -34.61 10.72 -15.12
CA ASP A 380 -33.86 11.64 -15.96
C ASP A 380 -32.44 11.24 -16.38
N ASN A 381 -32.21 11.39 -17.68
CA ASN A 381 -30.90 11.43 -18.34
C ASN A 381 -30.24 12.81 -18.12
N SER A 382 -29.84 13.13 -16.89
CA SER A 382 -29.09 14.36 -16.63
C SER A 382 -28.09 14.22 -15.48
N THR A 383 -27.05 13.40 -15.62
CA THR A 383 -25.74 13.59 -14.95
C THR A 383 -24.74 12.48 -15.34
N LEU A 384 -24.35 12.40 -16.61
CA LEU A 384 -23.18 11.59 -17.03
C LEU A 384 -22.32 12.35 -18.08
N GLU A 385 -22.18 13.65 -17.89
CA GLU A 385 -21.20 14.48 -18.59
C GLU A 385 -20.49 15.39 -17.58
N SER A 386 -19.43 14.87 -16.91
CA SER A 386 -18.21 15.64 -16.61
C SER A 386 -17.17 14.79 -15.85
N GLU A 387 -16.38 14.00 -16.56
CA GLU A 387 -15.00 13.70 -16.11
C GLU A 387 -14.04 14.06 -17.25
N SER A 388 -14.05 15.34 -17.62
CA SER A 388 -13.03 15.94 -18.47
C SER A 388 -11.76 16.20 -17.65
N SER A 389 -10.61 15.70 -18.13
CA SER A 389 -9.28 16.31 -17.98
C SER A 389 -9.09 17.24 -16.77
N LYS A 390 -8.65 16.71 -15.61
CA LYS A 390 -8.17 17.56 -14.52
C LYS A 390 -6.96 18.36 -15.03
N THR A 391 -7.16 19.65 -15.28
CA THR A 391 -6.13 20.55 -15.80
C THR A 391 -5.13 20.83 -14.69
N PHE A 392 -3.83 20.64 -14.94
CA PHE A 392 -2.79 20.94 -13.98
C PHE A 392 -2.77 22.44 -13.65
N VAL A 393 -2.80 22.79 -12.37
CA VAL A 393 -2.75 24.17 -11.87
C VAL A 393 -1.47 24.35 -11.06
N ALA A 394 -0.53 25.12 -11.61
CA ALA A 394 0.73 25.42 -10.94
C ALA A 394 0.54 26.31 -9.69
N PRO A 395 1.47 26.28 -8.72
CA PRO A 395 1.46 27.18 -7.57
C PRO A 395 1.43 28.65 -7.98
N ARG A 396 0.44 29.40 -7.46
CA ARG A 396 0.15 30.79 -7.85
C ARG A 396 0.87 31.82 -6.99
N ASN A 397 1.42 31.40 -5.85
CA ASN A 397 2.08 32.27 -4.87
C ASN A 397 3.11 31.47 -4.06
N ASP A 398 3.95 32.16 -3.29
CA ASP A 398 5.06 31.53 -2.57
C ASP A 398 4.60 30.55 -1.48
N LEU A 399 3.47 30.82 -0.81
CA LEU A 399 2.88 29.89 0.15
C LEU A 399 2.46 28.58 -0.52
N GLU A 400 1.76 28.66 -1.66
CA GLU A 400 1.42 27.47 -2.47
C GLU A 400 2.68 26.75 -2.94
N ARG A 401 3.71 27.48 -3.39
CA ARG A 401 4.96 26.88 -3.87
C ARG A 401 5.68 26.11 -2.77
N GLN A 402 5.80 26.70 -1.59
CA GLN A 402 6.44 26.06 -0.43
C GLN A 402 5.61 24.86 0.05
N LEU A 403 4.28 25.01 0.15
CA LEU A 403 3.42 23.92 0.61
C LEU A 403 3.38 22.76 -0.40
N THR A 404 3.31 23.03 -1.71
CA THR A 404 3.46 22.02 -2.76
C THR A 404 4.80 21.29 -2.60
N LYS A 405 5.90 21.99 -2.33
CA LYS A 405 7.22 21.35 -2.12
C LYS A 405 7.22 20.39 -0.94
N ILE A 406 6.56 20.76 0.16
CA ILE A 406 6.40 19.88 1.33
C ILE A 406 5.57 18.64 0.95
N TRP A 407 4.45 18.84 0.23
CA TRP A 407 3.61 17.73 -0.25
C TRP A 407 4.39 16.78 -1.15
N GLU A 408 5.16 17.31 -2.11
CA GLU A 408 6.00 16.51 -3.00
C GLU A 408 7.03 15.67 -2.24
N ASN A 409 7.67 16.27 -1.23
CA ASN A 409 8.66 15.59 -0.41
C ASN A 409 8.03 14.48 0.46
N VAL A 410 6.86 14.74 1.03
CA VAL A 410 6.17 13.80 1.93
C VAL A 410 5.52 12.66 1.16
N LEU A 411 4.86 12.96 0.03
CA LEU A 411 4.19 11.96 -0.82
C LEU A 411 5.17 11.24 -1.75
N GLY A 412 6.36 11.82 -1.99
CA GLY A 412 7.34 11.28 -2.93
C GLY A 412 6.94 11.43 -4.40
N ILE A 413 6.02 12.36 -4.69
CA ILE A 413 5.47 12.66 -6.03
C ILE A 413 5.97 14.04 -6.45
N LYS A 414 6.34 14.24 -7.72
CA LYS A 414 6.71 15.56 -8.27
C LYS A 414 5.56 16.13 -9.09
N SER A 415 5.51 17.45 -9.22
CA SER A 415 4.53 18.18 -10.04
C SER A 415 3.09 18.01 -9.55
N ILE A 416 2.88 18.21 -8.24
CA ILE A 416 1.54 18.21 -7.63
C ILE A 416 0.82 19.51 -8.00
N SER A 417 -0.36 19.42 -8.62
CA SER A 417 -1.25 20.56 -8.88
C SER A 417 -1.76 21.11 -7.55
N VAL A 418 -1.95 22.43 -7.44
CA VAL A 418 -2.50 23.01 -6.21
C VAL A 418 -3.93 22.57 -5.90
N THR A 419 -4.61 22.00 -6.90
CA THR A 419 -5.96 21.46 -6.82
C THR A 419 -5.99 19.94 -6.61
N ASP A 420 -4.84 19.26 -6.59
CA ASP A 420 -4.80 17.82 -6.35
C ASP A 420 -5.14 17.51 -4.91
N ASN A 421 -5.98 16.49 -4.73
CA ASN A 421 -6.37 16.01 -3.42
C ASN A 421 -5.25 15.15 -2.83
N PHE A 422 -4.82 15.46 -1.61
CA PHE A 422 -3.78 14.75 -0.86
C PHE A 422 -3.99 13.23 -0.85
N TYR A 423 -5.24 12.81 -0.76
CA TYR A 423 -5.62 11.41 -0.63
C TYR A 423 -5.62 10.69 -1.98
N ASP A 424 -6.06 11.35 -3.05
CA ASP A 424 -6.00 10.83 -4.43
C ASP A 424 -4.54 10.59 -4.85
N LEU A 425 -3.61 11.38 -4.29
CA LEU A 425 -2.17 11.24 -4.47
C LEU A 425 -1.55 10.11 -3.62
N GLY A 426 -2.36 9.27 -2.96
CA GLY A 426 -1.89 8.17 -2.12
C GLY A 426 -1.45 8.59 -0.71
N GLY A 427 -1.84 9.79 -0.26
CA GLY A 427 -1.65 10.23 1.12
C GLY A 427 -2.47 9.43 2.13
N ASP A 428 -1.86 9.10 3.27
CA ASP A 428 -2.51 8.41 4.39
C ASP A 428 -2.35 9.19 5.71
N SER A 429 -2.86 8.63 6.82
CA SER A 429 -2.80 9.28 8.14
C SER A 429 -1.38 9.44 8.69
N LEU A 430 -0.43 8.58 8.33
CA LEU A 430 0.97 8.68 8.75
C LEU A 430 1.70 9.76 7.94
N LEU A 431 1.45 9.81 6.63
CA LEU A 431 1.95 10.87 5.76
C LEU A 431 1.36 12.22 6.13
N ALA A 432 0.09 12.28 6.52
CA ALA A 432 -0.52 13.50 7.06
C ALA A 432 0.20 13.99 8.33
N VAL A 433 0.57 13.11 9.26
CA VAL A 433 1.35 13.51 10.45
C VAL A 433 2.71 14.09 10.06
N ARG A 434 3.40 13.47 9.09
CA ARG A 434 4.69 13.99 8.58
C ARG A 434 4.53 15.33 7.86
N LEU A 435 3.48 15.45 7.06
CA LEU A 435 3.12 16.68 6.35
C LEU A 435 2.97 17.85 7.34
N PHE A 436 2.17 17.66 8.39
CA PHE A 436 1.91 18.71 9.37
C PHE A 436 3.14 19.04 10.22
N ALA A 437 4.01 18.06 10.51
CA ALA A 437 5.28 18.31 11.18
C ALA A 437 6.21 19.21 10.34
N GLU A 438 6.30 18.99 9.02
CA GLU A 438 7.09 19.86 8.13
C GLU A 438 6.44 21.23 7.92
N ILE A 439 5.09 21.31 7.88
CA ILE A 439 4.35 22.59 7.86
C ILE A 439 4.66 23.41 9.11
N GLU A 440 4.61 22.79 10.30
CA GLU A 440 4.93 23.46 11.57
C GLU A 440 6.39 23.95 11.58
N LYS A 441 7.32 23.12 11.10
CA LYS A 441 8.74 23.43 11.04
C LYS A 441 9.06 24.62 10.12
N ILE A 442 8.41 24.69 8.95
CA ILE A 442 8.71 25.69 7.92
C ILE A 442 7.91 26.97 8.12
N PHE A 443 6.62 26.86 8.42
CA PHE A 443 5.72 28.01 8.54
C PHE A 443 5.51 28.48 9.98
N HIS A 444 6.03 27.77 10.98
CA HIS A 444 5.84 28.06 12.41
C HIS A 444 4.36 28.16 12.83
N LYS A 445 3.47 27.49 12.09
CA LYS A 445 2.03 27.44 12.35
C LYS A 445 1.60 26.02 12.72
N LYS A 446 0.89 25.92 13.85
CA LYS A 446 0.26 24.67 14.29
C LYS A 446 -1.17 24.60 13.73
N LEU A 447 -1.39 23.71 12.77
CA LEU A 447 -2.71 23.39 12.26
C LEU A 447 -3.21 22.06 12.87
N PRO A 448 -4.50 21.94 13.22
CA PRO A 448 -5.10 20.66 13.57
C PRO A 448 -4.94 19.66 12.41
N LEU A 449 -4.61 18.40 12.71
CA LEU A 449 -4.44 17.37 11.68
C LEU A 449 -5.73 17.17 10.84
N ALA A 450 -6.89 17.36 11.47
CA ALA A 450 -8.20 17.32 10.82
C ALA A 450 -8.40 18.42 9.76
N SER A 451 -7.57 19.47 9.74
CA SER A 451 -7.60 20.49 8.67
C SER A 451 -7.40 19.86 7.29
N LEU A 452 -6.70 18.71 7.19
CA LEU A 452 -6.53 18.01 5.91
C LEU A 452 -7.81 17.35 5.40
N LEU A 453 -8.74 17.00 6.28
CA LEU A 453 -10.05 16.45 5.88
C LEU A 453 -10.94 17.54 5.28
N MET A 454 -10.89 18.75 5.84
CA MET A 454 -11.68 19.90 5.38
C MET A 454 -11.03 20.65 4.20
N ALA A 455 -9.70 20.63 4.14
CA ALA A 455 -8.89 21.31 3.13
C ALA A 455 -7.88 20.33 2.50
N PRO A 456 -8.34 19.34 1.72
CA PRO A 456 -7.52 18.25 1.20
C PRO A 456 -6.65 18.63 -0.01
N THR A 457 -6.54 19.91 -0.39
CA THR A 457 -5.69 20.38 -1.49
C THR A 457 -4.73 21.47 -1.01
N VAL A 458 -3.60 21.65 -1.71
CA VAL A 458 -2.64 22.74 -1.39
C VAL A 458 -3.33 24.10 -1.39
N ALA A 459 -4.16 24.38 -2.40
CA ALA A 459 -4.89 25.64 -2.52
C ALA A 459 -5.79 25.91 -1.31
N GLN A 460 -6.50 24.89 -0.82
CA GLN A 460 -7.38 25.03 0.34
C GLN A 460 -6.58 25.15 1.64
N LEU A 461 -5.49 24.37 1.79
CA LEU A 461 -4.69 24.37 3.00
C LEU A 461 -3.88 25.67 3.17
N VAL A 462 -3.46 26.31 2.06
CA VAL A 462 -2.88 27.66 2.10
C VAL A 462 -3.87 28.70 2.63
N ASN A 463 -5.17 28.59 2.33
CA ASN A 463 -6.16 29.52 2.90
C ASN A 463 -6.24 29.41 4.42
N GLN A 464 -6.09 28.21 4.98
CA GLN A 464 -5.98 27.99 6.43
C GLN A 464 -4.68 28.57 6.99
N LEU A 465 -3.57 28.47 6.26
CA LEU A 465 -2.30 29.08 6.65
C LEU A 465 -2.30 30.61 6.57
N ARG A 466 -3.14 31.24 5.74
CA ARG A 466 -3.21 32.71 5.58
C ARG A 466 -4.01 33.43 6.66
N GLN A 467 -4.87 32.73 7.39
CA GLN A 467 -5.63 33.32 8.48
C GLN A 467 -4.68 33.65 9.64
N ASP A 468 -4.05 34.83 9.57
CA ASP A 468 -3.11 35.38 10.56
C ASP A 468 -3.80 35.99 11.79
N GLN A 469 -5.14 35.98 11.83
CA GLN A 469 -5.91 36.53 12.94
C GLN A 469 -6.94 35.49 13.43
N GLY A 470 -6.56 34.78 14.49
CA GLY A 470 -7.39 33.78 15.16
C GLY A 470 -7.48 32.48 14.38
N ALA A 471 -6.63 31.50 14.70
CA ALA A 471 -6.93 30.11 14.37
C ALA A 471 -8.39 29.86 14.78
N ALA A 472 -9.23 29.39 13.85
CA ALA A 472 -10.62 29.06 14.18
C ALA A 472 -10.65 28.26 15.50
N PRO A 473 -11.56 28.61 16.43
CA PRO A 473 -11.61 27.94 17.72
C PRO A 473 -11.68 26.43 17.51
N TRP A 474 -10.92 25.70 18.32
CA TRP A 474 -10.93 24.25 18.28
C TRP A 474 -12.36 23.74 18.35
N SER A 475 -12.72 22.83 17.45
CA SER A 475 -13.94 22.06 17.53
C SER A 475 -13.57 20.59 17.50
N SER A 476 -14.11 19.87 18.48
CA SER A 476 -14.11 18.42 18.49
C SER A 476 -14.99 17.83 17.37
N VAL A 477 -16.07 18.47 16.95
CA VAL A 477 -16.87 18.09 15.78
C VAL A 477 -16.24 18.61 14.49
N VAL A 478 -15.82 17.69 13.63
CA VAL A 478 -15.21 18.01 12.33
C VAL A 478 -16.15 17.56 11.21
N PRO A 479 -16.56 18.48 10.31
CA PRO A 479 -17.29 18.10 9.11
C PRO A 479 -16.35 17.37 8.14
N ILE A 480 -16.57 16.07 7.93
CA ILE A 480 -15.82 15.29 6.94
C ILE A 480 -16.59 15.30 5.61
N GLN A 481 -17.89 15.04 5.68
CA GLN A 481 -18.80 15.11 4.54
C GLN A 481 -20.10 15.77 5.03
N PRO A 482 -20.18 17.10 5.15
CA PRO A 482 -21.29 17.77 5.83
C PRO A 482 -22.59 17.82 5.02
N ASN A 483 -22.53 17.57 3.71
CA ASN A 483 -23.66 17.65 2.79
C ASN A 483 -24.38 16.29 2.66
N GLY A 484 -25.62 16.32 2.21
CA GLY A 484 -26.46 15.13 1.98
C GLY A 484 -27.88 15.34 2.50
N SER A 485 -28.81 14.50 2.05
CA SER A 485 -30.22 14.57 2.45
C SER A 485 -30.58 13.70 3.66
N LYS A 486 -29.73 12.72 4.03
CA LYS A 486 -29.96 11.82 5.17
C LYS A 486 -29.64 12.50 6.52
N PRO A 487 -30.13 11.96 7.66
CA PRO A 487 -29.72 12.45 8.98
C PRO A 487 -28.21 12.32 9.21
N PRO A 488 -27.53 13.31 9.82
CA PRO A 488 -26.10 13.25 10.10
C PRO A 488 -25.67 12.08 10.99
N LEU A 489 -24.60 11.40 10.58
CA LEU A 489 -23.91 10.40 11.40
C LEU A 489 -22.72 11.03 12.14
N PHE A 490 -22.75 10.97 13.47
CA PHE A 490 -21.68 11.47 14.34
C PHE A 490 -20.81 10.31 14.83
N CYS A 491 -19.55 10.26 14.39
CA CYS A 491 -18.64 9.15 14.68
C CYS A 491 -17.51 9.57 15.64
N ILE A 492 -17.45 8.95 16.83
CA ILE A 492 -16.51 9.29 17.90
C ILE A 492 -15.18 8.52 17.75
N HIS A 493 -14.07 9.26 17.89
CA HIS A 493 -12.69 8.77 17.79
C HIS A 493 -12.38 7.54 18.68
N GLY A 494 -11.35 6.79 18.27
CA GLY A 494 -10.73 5.75 19.09
C GLY A 494 -9.75 6.30 20.13
N ALA A 495 -9.03 5.43 20.85
CA ALA A 495 -8.12 5.86 21.94
C ALA A 495 -7.05 6.87 21.49
N GLY A 496 -6.60 6.81 20.23
CA GLY A 496 -5.63 7.77 19.67
C GLY A 496 -6.17 9.17 19.40
N GLY A 497 -7.47 9.42 19.59
CA GLY A 497 -8.08 10.74 19.56
C GLY A 497 -8.32 11.37 18.19
N ASN A 498 -7.58 10.98 17.16
CA ASN A 498 -7.74 11.50 15.80
C ASN A 498 -8.84 10.76 15.02
N ILE A 499 -9.30 11.39 13.94
CA ILE A 499 -10.43 10.94 13.11
C ILE A 499 -10.06 10.71 11.64
N LEU A 500 -8.77 10.73 11.30
CA LEU A 500 -8.34 10.60 9.90
C LEU A 500 -8.78 9.29 9.26
N SER A 501 -8.92 8.23 10.05
CA SER A 501 -9.41 6.93 9.60
C SER A 501 -10.89 6.90 9.22
N PHE A 502 -11.68 7.94 9.54
CA PHE A 502 -13.10 7.99 9.18
C PHE A 502 -13.36 8.49 7.76
N ARG A 503 -12.33 8.97 7.05
CA ARG A 503 -12.48 9.46 5.67
C ARG A 503 -13.08 8.41 4.75
N ASP A 504 -12.51 7.20 4.76
CA ASP A 504 -12.96 6.13 3.86
C ASP A 504 -14.35 5.63 4.24
N LEU A 505 -14.66 5.58 5.53
CA LEU A 505 -16.01 5.27 5.98
C LEU A 505 -17.02 6.30 5.46
N ALA A 506 -16.74 7.60 5.59
CA ALA A 506 -17.61 8.65 5.06
C ALA A 506 -17.78 8.55 3.53
N ARG A 507 -16.69 8.32 2.80
CA ARG A 507 -16.69 8.14 1.34
C ARG A 507 -17.56 6.97 0.91
N TYR A 508 -17.38 5.80 1.51
CA TYR A 508 -18.17 4.61 1.16
C TYR A 508 -19.62 4.68 1.62
N LEU A 509 -19.95 5.48 2.64
CA LEU A 509 -21.35 5.74 3.00
C LEU A 509 -22.11 6.49 1.90
N GLY A 510 -21.40 7.21 1.03
CA GLY A 510 -21.95 7.91 -0.13
C GLY A 510 -22.34 9.36 0.19
N SER A 511 -22.36 10.22 -0.83
CA SER A 511 -22.52 11.68 -0.68
C SER A 511 -23.84 12.14 -0.05
N GLU A 512 -24.87 11.29 -0.07
CA GLU A 512 -26.18 11.59 0.54
C GLU A 512 -26.19 11.46 2.07
N GLN A 513 -25.13 10.91 2.67
CA GLN A 513 -25.02 10.69 4.11
C GLN A 513 -24.12 11.74 4.75
N PRO A 514 -24.67 12.76 5.44
CA PRO A 514 -23.82 13.69 6.18
C PRO A 514 -23.04 12.95 7.26
N PHE A 515 -21.74 13.24 7.38
CA PHE A 515 -20.81 12.55 8.27
C PHE A 515 -19.90 13.54 9.00
N TYR A 516 -19.90 13.43 10.33
CA TYR A 516 -19.13 14.27 11.24
C TYR A 516 -18.25 13.38 12.13
N GLY A 517 -16.94 13.64 12.14
CA GLY A 517 -16.01 12.96 13.03
C GLY A 517 -15.81 13.76 14.31
N LEU A 518 -15.83 13.10 15.47
CA LEU A 518 -15.51 13.73 16.75
C LEU A 518 -14.08 13.42 17.16
N GLN A 519 -13.21 14.43 17.14
CA GLN A 519 -11.81 14.37 17.54
C GLN A 519 -11.59 14.81 18.99
N SER A 520 -10.54 14.27 19.61
CA SER A 520 -10.26 14.48 21.02
C SER A 520 -9.64 15.83 21.34
N LEU A 521 -10.12 16.47 22.41
CA LEU A 521 -9.57 17.71 22.94
C LEU A 521 -8.07 17.56 23.26
N GLY A 522 -7.28 18.59 22.96
CA GLY A 522 -5.84 18.63 23.27
C GLY A 522 -4.92 18.07 22.18
N LEU A 523 -5.46 17.61 21.05
CA LEU A 523 -4.67 17.29 19.85
C LEU A 523 -3.99 18.52 19.23
N ASP A 524 -4.50 19.73 19.49
CA ASP A 524 -3.86 21.00 19.14
C ASP A 524 -2.63 21.34 20.00
N GLY A 525 -2.43 20.60 21.10
CA GLY A 525 -1.39 20.86 22.09
C GLY A 525 -1.58 22.13 22.92
N LYS A 526 -2.71 22.84 22.74
CA LYS A 526 -3.07 24.05 23.50
C LYS A 526 -3.97 23.70 24.68
N GLN A 527 -4.87 22.75 24.46
CA GLN A 527 -5.85 22.34 25.46
C GLN A 527 -5.43 21.07 26.19
N THR A 528 -5.91 20.91 27.42
CA THR A 528 -5.66 19.70 28.19
C THR A 528 -6.70 18.64 27.80
N PRO A 529 -6.29 17.42 27.43
CA PRO A 529 -7.24 16.35 27.16
C PRO A 529 -8.10 16.04 28.39
N LEU A 530 -9.39 15.79 28.16
CA LEU A 530 -10.30 15.33 29.19
C LEU A 530 -9.90 13.92 29.66
N THR A 531 -10.18 13.58 30.91
CA THR A 531 -9.72 12.33 31.55
C THR A 531 -10.85 11.42 32.03
N THR A 532 -12.11 11.79 31.80
CA THR A 532 -13.31 10.99 32.11
C THR A 532 -14.16 10.85 30.85
N VAL A 533 -14.92 9.76 30.74
CA VAL A 533 -15.82 9.53 29.60
C VAL A 533 -17.01 10.48 29.68
N GLU A 534 -17.48 10.76 30.89
CA GLU A 534 -18.61 11.64 31.18
C GLU A 534 -18.35 13.08 30.76
N ASP A 535 -17.15 13.61 31.04
CA ASP A 535 -16.80 14.97 30.61
C ASP A 535 -16.63 15.06 29.09
N MET A 536 -16.03 14.02 28.47
CA MET A 536 -15.95 13.93 27.02
C MET A 536 -17.34 13.91 26.38
N ALA A 537 -18.26 13.09 26.89
CA ALA A 537 -19.62 12.97 26.39
C ALA A 537 -20.38 14.30 26.48
N ARG A 538 -20.30 15.01 27.60
CA ARG A 538 -20.93 16.33 27.75
C ARG A 538 -20.37 17.36 26.78
N CYS A 539 -19.04 17.41 26.66
CA CYS A 539 -18.36 18.33 25.74
C CYS A 539 -18.76 18.04 24.28
N TYR A 540 -18.72 16.77 23.87
CA TYR A 540 -19.05 16.36 22.52
C TYR A 540 -20.53 16.55 22.19
N LEU A 541 -21.43 16.26 23.13
CA LEU A 541 -22.85 16.49 22.95
C LEU A 541 -23.18 17.98 22.76
N GLN A 542 -22.50 18.87 23.48
CA GLN A 542 -22.66 20.33 23.26
C GLN A 542 -22.30 20.72 21.83
N GLU A 543 -21.20 20.20 21.29
CA GLU A 543 -20.81 20.47 19.91
C GLU A 543 -21.73 19.82 18.88
N ILE A 544 -22.17 18.57 19.10
CA ILE A 544 -23.16 17.89 18.25
C ILE A 544 -24.42 18.75 18.14
N ARG A 545 -24.90 19.33 19.24
CA ARG A 545 -26.10 20.19 19.27
C ARG A 545 -25.95 21.49 18.50
N THR A 546 -24.73 21.94 18.21
CA THR A 546 -24.51 23.10 17.32
C THR A 546 -24.80 22.76 15.85
N ILE A 547 -24.65 21.50 15.47
CA ILE A 547 -24.94 20.99 14.12
C ILE A 547 -26.39 20.50 14.05
N GLN A 548 -26.80 19.70 15.03
CA GLN A 548 -28.13 19.11 15.10
C GLN A 548 -28.72 19.32 16.50
N PRO A 549 -29.56 20.37 16.69
CA PRO A 549 -30.10 20.70 18.01
C PRO A 549 -31.09 19.68 18.58
N LYS A 550 -31.76 18.90 17.73
CA LYS A 550 -32.79 17.91 18.09
C LYS A 550 -32.63 16.60 17.33
N GLY A 551 -33.06 15.51 17.94
CA GLY A 551 -33.04 14.18 17.34
C GLY A 551 -34.04 14.03 16.18
N PRO A 552 -34.06 12.85 15.53
CA PRO A 552 -33.33 11.63 15.92
C PRO A 552 -31.82 11.71 15.69
N TYR A 553 -31.02 11.25 16.66
CA TYR A 553 -29.56 11.22 16.58
C TYR A 553 -29.05 9.87 16.06
N PHE A 554 -28.06 9.91 15.17
CA PHE A 554 -27.31 8.76 14.69
C PHE A 554 -25.88 8.86 15.20
N LEU A 555 -25.53 7.96 16.12
CA LEU A 555 -24.25 7.96 16.83
C LEU A 555 -23.46 6.71 16.48
N SER A 556 -22.16 6.89 16.30
CA SER A 556 -21.23 5.77 16.16
C SER A 556 -19.96 6.00 16.97
N GLY A 557 -19.33 4.92 17.46
CA GLY A 557 -18.09 5.03 18.22
C GLY A 557 -17.09 3.94 17.91
N TYR A 558 -15.85 4.33 17.59
CA TYR A 558 -14.77 3.38 17.31
C TYR A 558 -13.99 3.00 18.57
N CYS A 559 -13.93 1.72 18.90
CA CYS A 559 -13.17 1.17 20.02
C CYS A 559 -13.53 1.83 21.36
N PHE A 560 -12.64 2.68 21.89
CA PHE A 560 -12.91 3.50 23.08
C PHE A 560 -14.09 4.46 22.87
N GLY A 561 -14.23 5.01 21.66
CA GLY A 561 -15.30 5.93 21.30
C GLY A 561 -16.70 5.34 21.48
N GLY A 562 -16.85 4.01 21.48
CA GLY A 562 -18.12 3.34 21.78
C GLY A 562 -18.64 3.65 23.20
N LYS A 563 -17.75 3.76 24.19
CA LYS A 563 -18.14 4.13 25.57
C LYS A 563 -18.62 5.57 25.65
N ILE A 564 -17.99 6.47 24.90
CA ILE A 564 -18.38 7.88 24.83
C ILE A 564 -19.72 8.00 24.09
N ALA A 565 -19.90 7.29 22.97
CA ALA A 565 -21.14 7.26 22.21
C ALA A 565 -22.32 6.76 23.08
N LEU A 566 -22.10 5.71 23.88
CA LEU A 566 -23.08 5.24 24.86
C LEU A 566 -23.44 6.32 25.88
N GLU A 567 -22.45 6.98 26.48
CA GLU A 567 -22.70 8.03 27.48
C GLU A 567 -23.46 9.23 26.86
N ILE A 568 -23.10 9.65 25.63
CA ILE A 568 -23.86 10.66 24.88
C ILE A 568 -25.31 10.20 24.66
N ALA A 569 -25.52 8.94 24.27
CA ALA A 569 -26.85 8.39 24.04
C ALA A 569 -27.69 8.36 25.33
N GLN A 570 -27.07 8.08 26.48
CA GLN A 570 -27.73 8.14 27.78
C GLN A 570 -28.12 9.58 28.16
N LEU A 571 -27.22 10.55 27.94
CA LEU A 571 -27.51 11.97 28.19
C LEU A 571 -28.66 12.48 27.30
N LEU A 572 -28.63 12.17 26.01
CA LEU A 572 -29.70 12.52 25.07
C LEU A 572 -31.06 11.96 25.53
N ARG A 573 -31.08 10.70 25.95
CA ARG A 573 -32.31 10.07 26.45
C ARG A 573 -32.83 10.72 27.73
N LEU A 574 -31.95 11.09 28.65
CA LEU A 574 -32.32 11.83 29.86
C LEU A 574 -32.93 13.20 29.53
N ASP A 575 -32.46 13.82 28.46
CA ASP A 575 -33.01 15.07 27.92
C ASP A 575 -34.30 14.85 27.09
N GLY A 576 -34.81 13.62 26.99
CA GLY A 576 -36.02 13.28 26.25
C GLY A 576 -35.83 13.18 24.72
N GLU A 577 -34.59 13.14 24.25
CA GLU A 577 -34.25 13.06 22.82
C GLU A 577 -34.19 11.59 22.33
N THR A 578 -34.48 11.39 21.04
CA THR A 578 -34.42 10.07 20.40
C THR A 578 -33.03 9.81 19.83
N VAL A 579 -32.44 8.68 20.20
CA VAL A 579 -31.25 8.10 19.53
C VAL A 579 -31.75 6.95 18.66
N ALA A 580 -31.77 7.18 17.35
CA ALA A 580 -32.34 6.24 16.39
C ALA A 580 -31.35 5.15 15.98
N LEU A 581 -30.05 5.47 15.99
CA LEU A 581 -28.98 4.49 15.77
C LEU A 581 -27.84 4.72 16.77
N LEU A 582 -27.44 3.65 17.45
CA LEU A 582 -26.18 3.56 18.19
C LEU A 582 -25.32 2.41 17.61
N ALA A 583 -24.37 2.78 16.76
CA ALA A 583 -23.51 1.86 16.01
C ALA A 583 -22.10 1.76 16.62
N LEU A 584 -21.74 0.61 17.21
CA LEU A 584 -20.47 0.41 17.88
C LEU A 584 -19.47 -0.31 16.97
N LEU A 585 -18.33 0.34 16.68
CA LEU A 585 -17.31 -0.18 15.77
C LEU A 585 -16.15 -0.76 16.57
N GLU A 586 -16.00 -2.08 16.59
CA GLU A 586 -15.01 -2.79 17.44
C GLU A 586 -14.90 -2.26 18.88
N PRO A 587 -16.01 -2.12 19.63
CA PRO A 587 -16.00 -1.45 20.93
C PRO A 587 -15.06 -2.15 21.92
N SER A 588 -14.42 -1.34 22.77
CA SER A 588 -13.65 -1.88 23.88
C SER A 588 -14.58 -2.51 24.94
N PRO A 589 -14.12 -3.53 25.69
CA PRO A 589 -14.89 -4.07 26.82
C PRO A 589 -15.25 -2.98 27.84
N LEU A 590 -16.42 -3.08 28.43
CA LEU A 590 -16.89 -2.14 29.46
C LEU A 590 -17.11 -2.85 30.81
N GLU A 591 -16.99 -2.10 31.89
CA GLU A 591 -17.45 -2.51 33.21
C GLU A 591 -18.84 -1.90 33.43
N PHE A 592 -19.79 -2.72 33.86
CA PHE A 592 -21.16 -2.31 34.16
C PHE A 592 -21.50 -2.66 35.61
N SER A 593 -22.08 -1.71 36.35
CA SER A 593 -22.57 -1.94 37.71
C SER A 593 -23.69 -0.97 38.04
N THR A 594 -24.83 -1.50 38.49
CA THR A 594 -25.96 -0.69 38.99
C THR A 594 -25.85 -0.34 40.48
N SER A 595 -24.83 -0.86 41.17
CA SER A 595 -24.61 -0.63 42.60
C SER A 595 -23.74 0.60 42.85
N GLU A 596 -24.18 1.53 43.69
CA GLU A 596 -23.42 2.77 44.00
C GLU A 596 -22.13 2.52 44.82
N ASN A 597 -21.98 1.35 45.45
CA ASN A 597 -20.98 1.09 46.50
C ASN A 597 -19.78 0.20 46.12
N GLN A 598 -19.57 -0.11 44.84
CA GLN A 598 -18.38 -0.86 44.44
C GLN A 598 -17.22 0.07 44.08
N ARG A 599 -16.12 -0.03 44.84
CA ARG A 599 -14.83 0.58 44.46
C ARG A 599 -14.41 -0.01 43.09
N PRO A 600 -13.88 0.81 42.17
CA PRO A 600 -13.43 0.32 40.86
C PRO A 600 -12.45 -0.84 41.06
N TYR A 601 -12.64 -1.93 40.30
CA TYR A 601 -11.82 -3.12 40.38
C TYR A 601 -10.34 -2.74 40.12
N GLN A 602 -9.52 -2.69 41.18
CA GLN A 602 -8.09 -2.46 41.03
C GLN A 602 -7.49 -3.67 40.30
N ARG A 603 -7.21 -3.54 39.01
CA ARG A 603 -6.52 -4.58 38.24
C ARG A 603 -5.28 -5.05 38.99
N SER A 604 -5.27 -6.35 39.28
CA SER A 604 -4.14 -7.05 39.88
C SER A 604 -2.87 -6.78 39.08
N TYR A 605 -1.73 -6.78 39.76
CA TYR A 605 -0.41 -6.74 39.11
C TYR A 605 -0.27 -7.82 38.03
N SER A 606 -0.92 -8.97 38.20
CA SER A 606 -0.98 -10.07 37.22
C SER A 606 -1.64 -9.68 35.89
N ASP A 607 -2.70 -8.85 35.91
CA ASP A 607 -3.42 -8.46 34.69
C ASP A 607 -2.63 -7.42 33.89
N ARG A 608 -1.84 -6.59 34.59
CA ARG A 608 -0.88 -5.67 33.95
C ARG A 608 0.25 -6.44 33.28
N LEU A 609 0.78 -7.47 33.95
CA LEU A 609 1.81 -8.35 33.41
C LEU A 609 1.28 -9.16 32.22
N LYS A 610 0.08 -9.76 32.31
CA LYS A 610 -0.56 -10.46 31.19
C LYS A 610 -0.76 -9.55 29.98
N GLY A 611 -1.26 -8.32 30.18
CA GLY A 611 -1.42 -7.35 29.10
C GLY A 611 -0.10 -6.81 28.52
N LEU A 612 0.99 -6.84 29.29
CA LEU A 612 2.33 -6.50 28.82
C LEU A 612 2.91 -7.67 28.00
N PHE A 613 2.77 -8.91 28.49
CA PHE A 613 3.16 -10.13 27.78
C PHE A 613 2.38 -10.31 26.47
N GLN A 614 1.06 -10.10 26.47
CA GLN A 614 0.25 -10.14 25.25
C GLN A 614 0.72 -9.09 24.23
N ARG A 615 1.04 -7.86 24.67
CA ARG A 615 1.59 -6.82 23.78
C ARG A 615 2.99 -7.14 23.27
N LEU A 616 3.82 -7.79 24.09
CA LEU A 616 5.15 -8.25 23.69
C LEU A 616 5.09 -9.36 22.64
N ILE A 617 4.09 -10.25 22.75
CA ILE A 617 3.83 -11.33 21.80
C ILE A 617 3.20 -10.78 20.50
N HIS A 618 2.24 -9.85 20.59
CA HIS A 618 1.48 -9.36 19.42
C HIS A 618 2.09 -8.14 18.71
N ARG A 619 2.93 -7.31 19.35
CA ARG A 619 3.50 -6.10 18.71
C ARG A 619 5.03 -6.11 18.60
N GLY A 620 5.68 -7.18 19.07
CA GLY A 620 7.13 -7.27 19.13
C GLY A 620 7.77 -6.39 20.23
N PHE A 621 8.92 -6.84 20.74
CA PHE A 621 9.63 -6.21 21.86
C PHE A 621 10.06 -4.76 21.56
N GLN A 622 10.46 -4.47 20.31
CA GLN A 622 10.98 -3.16 19.91
C GLN A 622 9.91 -2.05 19.93
N ASP A 623 8.68 -2.32 19.51
CA ASP A 623 7.62 -1.31 19.50
C ASP A 623 7.09 -0.99 20.91
N VAL A 624 7.07 -1.99 21.79
CA VAL A 624 6.75 -1.77 23.21
C VAL A 624 7.79 -0.87 23.87
N LEU A 625 9.09 -1.10 23.62
CA LEU A 625 10.15 -0.25 24.13
C LEU A 625 10.08 1.17 23.55
N LYS A 626 9.84 1.31 22.24
CA LYS A 626 9.69 2.61 21.58
C LYS A 626 8.54 3.43 22.17
N GLN A 627 7.38 2.81 22.40
CA GLN A 627 6.25 3.49 23.03
C GLN A 627 6.54 3.91 24.48
N GLN A 628 7.22 3.08 25.27
CA GLN A 628 7.61 3.46 26.63
C GLN A 628 8.63 4.60 26.63
N PHE A 629 9.60 4.54 25.72
CA PHE A 629 10.58 5.61 25.53
C PHE A 629 9.90 6.94 25.19
N LEU A 630 9.00 6.97 24.21
CA LEU A 630 8.28 8.19 23.81
C LEU A 630 7.43 8.78 24.95
N LYS A 631 6.89 7.95 25.84
CA LYS A 631 6.18 8.40 27.05
C LYS A 631 7.10 9.07 28.06
N VAL A 632 8.29 8.49 28.28
CA VAL A 632 9.31 9.09 29.15
C VAL A 632 9.75 10.44 28.58
N VAL A 633 10.02 10.50 27.27
CA VAL A 633 10.35 11.75 26.57
C VAL A 633 9.22 12.76 26.72
N SER A 634 7.96 12.38 26.52
CA SER A 634 6.80 13.26 26.70
C SER A 634 6.72 13.86 28.10
N LYS A 635 6.94 13.04 29.15
CA LYS A 635 6.98 13.50 30.55
C LYS A 635 8.15 14.45 30.82
N LEU A 636 9.32 14.19 30.23
CA LEU A 636 10.48 15.07 30.35
C LEU A 636 10.20 16.45 29.77
N TYR A 637 9.64 16.53 28.56
CA TYR A 637 9.23 17.82 27.95
C TYR A 637 8.30 18.61 28.89
N GLN A 638 7.33 17.94 29.51
CA GLN A 638 6.40 18.57 30.46
C GLN A 638 7.12 19.06 31.73
N SER A 639 8.05 18.27 32.28
CA SER A 639 8.81 18.67 33.48
C SER A 639 9.72 19.88 33.24
N PHE A 640 10.15 20.10 32.00
CA PHE A 640 10.95 21.26 31.60
C PHE A 640 10.11 22.45 31.09
N GLY A 641 8.76 22.35 31.10
CA GLY A 641 7.88 23.41 30.60
C GLY A 641 7.97 23.65 29.09
N ILE A 642 8.49 22.69 28.32
CA ILE A 642 8.67 22.79 26.87
C ILE A 642 7.40 22.30 26.16
N SER A 643 6.93 23.05 25.17
CA SER A 643 5.77 22.65 24.34
C SER A 643 6.08 21.34 23.61
N LEU A 644 5.18 20.36 23.74
CA LEU A 644 5.32 19.08 23.05
C LEU A 644 5.15 19.25 21.52
N PRO A 645 6.05 18.69 20.70
CA PRO A 645 5.85 18.55 19.26
C PRO A 645 4.53 17.85 18.93
N GLN A 646 3.89 18.21 17.81
CA GLN A 646 2.58 17.66 17.43
C GLN A 646 2.56 16.12 17.35
N SER A 647 3.67 15.51 16.92
CA SER A 647 3.85 14.06 16.87
C SER A 647 3.82 13.37 18.24
N LEU A 648 4.11 14.09 19.34
CA LEU A 648 4.05 13.58 20.71
C LEU A 648 2.73 13.95 21.42
N GLN A 649 1.96 14.91 20.91
CA GLN A 649 0.66 15.28 21.49
C GLN A 649 -0.35 14.13 21.43
N ILE A 650 -0.32 13.36 20.35
CA ILE A 650 -1.17 12.17 20.19
C ILE A 650 -0.95 11.15 21.33
N ILE A 651 0.27 11.08 21.87
CA ILE A 651 0.60 10.17 22.98
C ILE A 651 -0.06 10.65 24.27
N LYS A 652 -0.04 11.96 24.55
CA LYS A 652 -0.70 12.55 25.72
C LYS A 652 -2.21 12.31 25.68
N VAL A 653 -2.84 12.57 24.53
CA VAL A 653 -4.26 12.30 24.29
C VAL A 653 -4.57 10.81 24.47
N GLN A 654 -3.73 9.93 23.90
CA GLN A 654 -3.92 8.49 24.03
C GLN A 654 -3.81 8.01 25.49
N GLU A 655 -2.91 8.58 26.28
CA GLU A 655 -2.80 8.28 27.71
C GLU A 655 -4.04 8.71 28.49
N ALA A 656 -4.52 9.93 28.28
CA ALA A 656 -5.74 10.44 28.90
C ALA A 656 -6.97 9.58 28.53
N ASN A 657 -7.15 9.27 27.24
CA ASN A 657 -8.24 8.43 26.75
C ASN A 657 -8.16 6.99 27.28
N THR A 658 -6.95 6.42 27.37
CA THR A 658 -6.74 5.10 27.95
C THR A 658 -7.04 5.10 29.46
N PHE A 659 -6.69 6.18 30.16
CA PHE A 659 -7.01 6.37 31.56
C PHE A 659 -8.53 6.47 31.76
N ALA A 660 -9.21 7.32 30.98
CA ALA A 660 -10.68 7.45 31.00
C ALA A 660 -11.36 6.10 30.76
N SER A 661 -10.95 5.38 29.71
CA SER A 661 -11.53 4.07 29.34
C SER A 661 -11.44 3.03 30.46
N LYS A 662 -10.33 3.03 31.22
CA LYS A 662 -10.09 2.07 32.31
C LYS A 662 -10.85 2.39 33.58
N ASN A 663 -11.18 3.66 33.81
CA ASN A 663 -11.88 4.11 35.02
C ASN A 663 -13.39 4.32 34.79
N TYR A 664 -13.85 4.20 33.55
CA TYR A 664 -15.27 4.31 33.23
C TYR A 664 -16.02 3.04 33.62
N VAL A 665 -17.07 3.22 34.42
CA VAL A 665 -18.05 2.19 34.79
C VAL A 665 -19.41 2.71 34.39
N ALA A 666 -20.07 2.01 33.47
CA ALA A 666 -21.43 2.36 33.10
C ALA A 666 -22.39 2.02 34.26
N LYS A 667 -23.26 2.96 34.60
CA LYS A 667 -24.11 2.87 35.81
C LYS A 667 -25.60 2.65 35.51
N ARG A 668 -25.98 2.64 34.24
CA ARG A 668 -27.38 2.62 33.80
C ARG A 668 -27.59 1.63 32.67
N TYR A 669 -28.70 0.91 32.71
CA TYR A 669 -29.17 0.11 31.58
C TYR A 669 -29.51 1.00 30.39
N TYR A 670 -29.26 0.48 29.19
CA TYR A 670 -29.62 1.12 27.93
C TYR A 670 -30.71 0.29 27.22
N PRO A 671 -31.96 0.78 27.12
CA PRO A 671 -33.09 -0.02 26.62
C PRO A 671 -33.35 0.11 25.13
N ASN A 672 -32.63 0.99 24.43
CA ASN A 672 -32.79 1.10 22.98
C ASN A 672 -31.86 0.09 22.27
N PRO A 673 -32.18 -0.28 21.02
CA PRO A 673 -31.32 -1.17 20.24
C PRO A 673 -29.90 -0.62 20.05
N VAL A 674 -28.93 -1.53 19.99
CA VAL A 674 -27.52 -1.24 19.74
C VAL A 674 -27.00 -2.22 18.70
N THR A 675 -26.35 -1.71 17.65
CA THR A 675 -25.72 -2.56 16.63
C THR A 675 -24.20 -2.53 16.82
N MET A 676 -23.60 -3.69 17.06
CA MET A 676 -22.15 -3.88 17.16
C MET A 676 -21.60 -4.46 15.86
N PHE A 677 -20.56 -3.83 15.31
CA PHE A 677 -19.83 -4.32 14.15
C PHE A 677 -18.49 -4.90 14.60
N LEU A 678 -18.28 -6.20 14.36
CA LEU A 678 -17.10 -6.96 14.78
C LEU A 678 -16.55 -7.78 13.62
N THR A 679 -15.23 -7.98 13.56
CA THR A 679 -14.62 -8.88 12.56
C THR A 679 -14.87 -10.35 12.89
N SER A 680 -14.96 -11.21 11.86
CA SER A 680 -15.12 -12.68 12.01
C SER A 680 -14.11 -13.29 12.97
N GLU A 681 -12.86 -12.84 12.88
CA GLU A 681 -11.77 -13.31 13.71
C GLU A 681 -11.96 -12.92 15.18
N ARG A 682 -12.35 -11.68 15.46
CA ARG A 682 -12.59 -11.23 16.84
C ARG A 682 -13.82 -11.86 17.47
N ILE A 683 -14.87 -12.11 16.70
CA ILE A 683 -16.04 -12.87 17.18
C ILE A 683 -15.58 -14.27 17.65
N SER A 684 -14.67 -14.90 16.90
CA SER A 684 -14.16 -16.24 17.20
C SER A 684 -13.14 -16.27 18.35
N GLN A 685 -12.32 -15.22 18.47
CA GLN A 685 -11.15 -15.22 19.37
C GLN A 685 -11.37 -14.47 20.70
N SER A 686 -12.33 -13.55 20.79
CA SER A 686 -12.44 -12.60 21.91
C SER A 686 -13.87 -12.38 22.43
N PRO A 687 -14.47 -13.35 23.15
CA PRO A 687 -15.77 -13.18 23.81
C PRO A 687 -15.81 -11.98 24.78
N GLU A 688 -14.66 -11.56 25.31
CA GLU A 688 -14.53 -10.41 26.21
C GLU A 688 -14.93 -9.07 25.59
N LEU A 689 -14.98 -8.93 24.26
CA LEU A 689 -15.40 -7.68 23.61
C LEU A 689 -16.88 -7.37 23.83
N GLN A 690 -17.69 -8.41 24.04
CA GLN A 690 -19.13 -8.29 24.33
C GLN A 690 -19.38 -8.15 25.84
N LYS A 691 -18.35 -8.37 26.67
CA LYS A 691 -18.45 -8.33 28.12
C LYS A 691 -18.89 -6.93 28.60
N GLY A 692 -19.87 -6.92 29.49
CA GLY A 692 -20.51 -5.71 30.01
C GLY A 692 -21.56 -5.10 29.07
N TRP A 693 -21.37 -5.17 27.74
CA TRP A 693 -22.37 -4.69 26.77
C TRP A 693 -23.65 -5.52 26.81
N ILE A 694 -23.55 -6.85 26.83
CA ILE A 694 -24.70 -7.76 26.94
C ILE A 694 -25.51 -7.51 28.23
N GLU A 695 -24.83 -7.20 29.34
CA GLU A 695 -25.47 -6.96 30.64
C GLU A 695 -26.15 -5.59 30.71
N LEU A 696 -25.57 -4.60 30.02
CA LEU A 696 -26.03 -3.22 30.05
C LEU A 696 -27.21 -2.97 29.11
N VAL A 697 -27.20 -3.56 27.90
CA VAL A 697 -28.22 -3.33 26.88
C VAL A 697 -29.43 -4.20 27.20
N THR A 698 -30.54 -3.55 27.53
CA THR A 698 -31.84 -4.19 27.80
C THR A 698 -32.76 -4.18 26.58
N GLY A 699 -32.42 -3.40 25.56
CA GLY A 699 -32.99 -3.51 24.21
C GLY A 699 -32.33 -4.63 23.42
N GLU A 700 -32.52 -4.63 22.11
CA GLU A 700 -31.85 -5.58 21.22
C GLU A 700 -30.37 -5.22 21.03
N LEU A 701 -29.48 -6.18 21.28
CA LEU A 701 -28.06 -6.07 20.95
C LEU A 701 -27.78 -6.90 19.69
N GLU A 702 -27.75 -6.23 18.54
CA GLU A 702 -27.46 -6.85 17.26
C GLU A 702 -25.95 -6.91 17.04
N ILE A 703 -25.41 -8.07 16.63
CA ILE A 703 -24.00 -8.21 16.26
C ILE A 703 -23.92 -8.51 14.78
N GLN A 704 -23.35 -7.56 14.03
CA GLN A 704 -23.08 -7.72 12.60
C GLN A 704 -21.61 -8.04 12.35
N GLU A 705 -21.38 -9.20 11.75
CA GLU A 705 -20.06 -9.63 11.34
C GLU A 705 -19.56 -8.85 10.11
N ILE A 706 -18.31 -8.41 10.16
CA ILE A 706 -17.52 -7.89 9.05
C ILE A 706 -16.51 -8.98 8.65
N SER A 707 -16.69 -9.57 7.47
CA SER A 707 -15.82 -10.64 6.98
C SER A 707 -14.39 -10.16 6.76
N GLY A 708 -13.41 -10.87 7.34
CA GLY A 708 -11.98 -10.58 7.18
C GLY A 708 -11.16 -10.85 8.46
N LYS A 709 -9.82 -10.86 8.32
CA LYS A 709 -8.88 -11.04 9.44
C LYS A 709 -8.51 -9.70 10.07
N HIS A 710 -8.53 -9.64 11.40
CA HIS A 710 -8.03 -8.49 12.13
C HIS A 710 -6.49 -8.46 12.03
N LEU A 711 -5.95 -7.45 11.36
CA LEU A 711 -4.49 -7.25 11.31
C LEU A 711 -4.01 -6.74 12.67
N ASP A 712 -3.64 -7.64 13.58
CA ASP A 712 -3.22 -7.34 14.96
C ASP A 712 -2.07 -6.31 15.06
N ASP A 713 -1.28 -6.19 13.99
CA ASP A 713 -0.13 -5.30 13.89
C ASP A 713 -0.48 -3.86 13.45
N GLN A 714 -1.73 -3.58 13.05
CA GLN A 714 -2.15 -2.25 12.56
C GLN A 714 -3.38 -1.70 13.32
N PRO A 715 -3.20 -0.76 14.26
CA PRO A 715 -4.31 -0.03 14.87
C PRO A 715 -5.15 0.70 13.80
N GLY A 716 -6.47 0.47 13.77
CA GLY A 716 -7.36 1.10 12.80
C GLY A 716 -7.56 0.33 11.47
N SER A 717 -7.05 -0.90 11.36
CA SER A 717 -7.26 -1.77 10.17
C SER A 717 -8.74 -2.01 9.84
N PHE A 718 -9.61 -2.02 10.85
CA PHE A 718 -11.07 -2.12 10.69
C PHE A 718 -11.70 -0.97 9.88
N LEU A 719 -11.07 0.20 9.89
CA LEU A 719 -11.51 1.40 9.16
C LEU A 719 -10.72 1.60 7.86
N LYS A 720 -10.11 0.54 7.33
CA LYS A 720 -9.42 0.52 6.04
C LYS A 720 -10.00 -0.55 5.12
N ASP A 721 -9.76 -0.42 3.82
CA ASP A 721 -10.13 -1.44 2.84
C ASP A 721 -9.44 -2.78 3.14
N PRO A 722 -10.12 -3.92 2.92
CA PRO A 722 -11.49 -4.04 2.39
C PRO A 722 -12.60 -3.90 3.47
N HIS A 723 -12.26 -3.89 4.76
CA HIS A 723 -13.24 -3.93 5.86
C HIS A 723 -14.16 -2.71 5.91
N VAL A 724 -13.62 -1.52 5.61
CA VAL A 724 -14.36 -0.25 5.70
C VAL A 724 -15.48 -0.14 4.68
N GLU A 725 -15.32 -0.71 3.49
CA GLU A 725 -16.37 -0.75 2.46
C GLU A 725 -17.54 -1.62 2.93
N LEU A 726 -17.27 -2.85 3.38
CA LEU A 726 -18.30 -3.75 3.93
C LEU A 726 -18.98 -3.14 5.17
N LEU A 727 -18.20 -2.50 6.03
CA LEU A 727 -18.72 -1.78 7.19
C LEU A 727 -19.65 -0.65 6.78
N ALA A 728 -19.27 0.16 5.81
CA ALA A 728 -20.10 1.25 5.30
C ALA A 728 -21.42 0.74 4.72
N HIS A 729 -21.38 -0.37 3.95
CA HIS A 729 -22.58 -1.01 3.44
C HIS A 729 -23.55 -1.43 4.54
N LYS A 730 -23.02 -2.05 5.60
CA LYS A 730 -23.82 -2.50 6.74
C LYS A 730 -24.37 -1.35 7.59
N ILE A 731 -23.56 -0.33 7.85
CA ILE A 731 -24.04 0.89 8.53
C ILE A 731 -25.13 1.57 7.69
N ARG A 732 -24.96 1.65 6.37
CA ARG A 732 -25.99 2.20 5.47
C ARG A 732 -27.30 1.41 5.57
N ALA A 733 -27.23 0.09 5.58
CA ALA A 733 -28.40 -0.76 5.77
C ALA A 733 -29.09 -0.51 7.12
N SER A 734 -28.33 -0.38 8.21
CA SER A 734 -28.89 -0.03 9.53
C SER A 734 -29.53 1.36 9.56
N ILE A 735 -28.93 2.35 8.90
CA ILE A 735 -29.50 3.70 8.78
C ILE A 735 -30.81 3.64 8.00
N ASP A 736 -30.82 2.97 6.85
CA ASP A 736 -32.01 2.89 5.98
C ASP A 736 -33.15 2.12 6.65
N GLN A 737 -32.85 1.06 7.39
CA GLN A 737 -33.84 0.31 8.17
C GLN A 737 -34.52 1.18 9.23
N VAL A 738 -33.75 2.01 9.92
CA VAL A 738 -34.23 2.91 10.98
C VAL A 738 -35.01 4.12 10.42
N ILE A 739 -34.68 4.59 9.22
CA ILE A 739 -35.41 5.70 8.57
C ILE A 739 -36.79 5.24 8.07
N VAL A 740 -36.92 3.97 7.67
CA VAL A 740 -38.17 3.39 7.14
C VAL A 740 -39.12 2.94 8.27
N SER A 741 -38.58 2.57 9.44
CA SER A 741 -39.35 2.19 10.64
C SER A 741 -39.87 3.39 11.41
#